data_AF-A0A931BAD4-F1
#
_entry.id   AF-A0A931BAD4-F1
#
_cell.length_a   1.000
_cell.length_b   1.000
_cell.length_c   1.000
_cell.angle_alpha   90.00
_cell.angle_beta   90.00
_cell.angle_gamma   90.00
#
_symmetry.space_group_name_H-M   'P 1'
#
loop_
_entity.id
_entity.type
_entity.pdbx_description
1 polymer ?
#
loop_
_entity_poly.entity_id
_entity_poly.type
_entity_poly.pdbx_seq_one_letter_code
_entity_poly.pdbx_strand_id
1 'polypeptide(L)'
;MAHPQRERLAVVLGAGGQGSGYLLNPWTVVTAAHVVGEEPTAQVAIPGSGGPKTCRVVWRRQDDRCDAALLAAEEDLLPSNAVRGFERLSWGLLNGLTALAGAAAVGFPQVQRSPDRRLDSEQIVGTLKPATGLVSGRPVLDSEHAPPAASADGPPWAGMSGAPVFLDNSLVGLVRSVPQQWGEARLELTLCEEFMLHVEVRRILEDNNVTFTMTSLEPPTDSFEDRLREYLGREWGKVRIYGVTRSGRGDGAWQLDVAYLSLELASSERPQRELGDEDPAPAARRVEDALAQQQRILLRGNAGSGKTTLLQWLTTRSARDELPDQLHQFKDCIPILLKLRTIARPGQPLPGPEEFLKASGNPLAGYPGSEGWVSRRMAEGRVLLMVDGIDEAPAGERRRVREWLTGLLAAYPGVRCLVTTRPSAVREGWLAELGFAELDMLPMSRGDVAAFIDRWHTAAAAAAEGDEEQRERLARWRELLVDAVGRIQDLGRLAANPLMCSLICALNADRQGHLPSGRMALYDAALEMLLVRRDEERGVDPASEGLALSELQQQALLQKLAYWLIRNGQSELSEHQALGRIEHALPQMPQIQGDPGRVLRQLTVRSGVLRQPEPGVVDFVHRTFQDYLGAQAAIEEGDIPMLVDHAHEDQWEDVIRLAVGHARRRERAELLARILRRAEEEPQHAHRLRLLAAACLELAVELDPAVREAVTTAAAALIPPRTTEAAKELADAGPVVLELLPGPEGLDDATAHAVVVCATTIGTERAIPLLAAYADHPALEVRSQLAFSWPRFDTREYGRAVVARLAAREDVRLMVTSRAEAEFLATLPAVHRVEFSGALTEETVRLVPRTDLQELRFHENPYGIDLSLVHDAPTLSMFMLLNNTGRFDLAPLARTAVKRVIVLGCAAVTGLAALGRMTALEHLSLAAIGASQRGELHLPLVLGAPRLASLRLMAPDLTPADWDTLRRHQPLTDLDLEELDLRALTGMAPLPQVHTLHLRRHSGSTALDRVATTFPGLHAVWFHEGIPDVEGLRPETLLATTHPFAPLGTERVPSPRIASAERFNWYVVL
;
A
#
# COMPACT_ATOMS: atom_id res chain seq x y z
N MET A 1 -17.12 39.40 -9.89
CA MET A 1 -18.57 39.46 -9.55
C MET A 1 -19.26 38.27 -10.21
N ALA A 2 -20.36 37.78 -9.64
CA ALA A 2 -21.14 36.67 -10.22
C ALA A 2 -22.43 37.21 -10.87
N HIS A 3 -22.91 36.52 -11.91
CA HIS A 3 -24.22 36.70 -12.51
C HIS A 3 -25.31 36.15 -11.59
N PRO A 4 -26.53 36.73 -11.60
CA PRO A 4 -26.94 37.92 -12.38
C PRO A 4 -26.34 39.23 -11.85
N GLN A 5 -25.76 40.05 -12.73
CA GLN A 5 -25.32 41.41 -12.39
C GLN A 5 -26.50 42.39 -12.41
N ARG A 6 -26.65 43.19 -11.34
CA ARG A 6 -27.75 44.15 -11.15
C ARG A 6 -27.87 45.13 -12.31
N GLU A 7 -26.74 45.64 -12.79
CA GLU A 7 -26.64 46.68 -13.81
C GLU A 7 -27.13 46.19 -15.18
N ARG A 8 -27.26 44.87 -15.37
CA ARG A 8 -27.66 44.26 -16.64
C ARG A 8 -29.14 43.87 -16.72
N LEU A 9 -29.89 44.00 -15.62
CA LEU A 9 -31.32 43.68 -15.62
C LEU A 9 -32.11 44.81 -16.27
N ALA A 10 -32.95 44.48 -17.24
CA ALA A 10 -33.73 45.44 -18.01
C ALA A 10 -35.23 45.15 -17.94
N VAL A 11 -36.02 46.22 -18.02
CA VAL A 11 -37.45 46.17 -18.28
C VAL A 11 -37.67 46.45 -19.76
N VAL A 12 -38.44 45.60 -20.43
CA VAL A 12 -38.79 45.76 -21.85
C VAL A 12 -40.28 46.06 -21.97
N LEU A 13 -40.62 47.10 -22.72
CA LEU A 13 -41.97 47.53 -23.01
C LEU A 13 -42.18 47.45 -24.53
N GLY A 14 -42.95 46.46 -24.96
CA GLY A 14 -43.30 46.24 -26.37
C GLY A 14 -44.80 46.15 -26.59
N ALA A 15 -45.21 45.81 -27.82
CA ALA A 15 -46.63 45.67 -28.14
C ALA A 15 -47.32 44.51 -27.40
N GLY A 16 -46.56 43.50 -26.98
CA GLY A 16 -47.04 42.39 -26.14
C GLY A 16 -47.18 42.73 -24.67
N GLY A 17 -46.82 43.95 -24.26
CA GLY A 17 -46.87 44.44 -22.89
C GLY A 17 -45.48 44.58 -22.26
N GLN A 18 -45.45 44.52 -20.93
CA GLN A 18 -44.21 44.59 -20.16
C GLN A 18 -43.61 43.20 -19.97
N GLY A 19 -42.31 43.08 -20.24
CA GLY A 19 -41.48 41.93 -19.90
C GLY A 19 -40.16 42.33 -19.25
N SER A 20 -39.32 41.33 -19.04
CA SER A 20 -37.97 41.45 -18.52
C SER A 20 -36.95 41.22 -19.64
N GLY A 21 -35.72 41.69 -19.46
CA GLY A 21 -34.62 41.46 -20.39
C GLY A 21 -33.26 41.53 -19.71
N TYR A 22 -32.23 41.16 -20.45
CA TYR A 22 -30.85 41.16 -19.95
C TYR A 22 -29.86 41.79 -20.94
N LEU A 23 -28.98 42.63 -20.43
CA LEU A 23 -27.94 43.30 -21.23
C LEU A 23 -26.79 42.33 -21.48
N LEU A 24 -26.57 42.01 -22.75
CA LEU A 24 -25.39 41.28 -23.20
C LEU A 24 -24.17 42.21 -23.21
N ASN A 25 -24.39 43.47 -23.59
CA ASN A 25 -23.47 44.59 -23.49
C ASN A 25 -24.29 45.89 -23.27
N PRO A 26 -23.68 47.10 -23.20
CA PRO A 26 -24.41 48.32 -22.85
C PRO A 26 -25.50 48.77 -23.85
N TRP A 27 -25.56 48.21 -25.05
CA TRP A 27 -26.52 48.59 -26.09
C TRP A 27 -27.32 47.41 -26.67
N THR A 28 -27.02 46.17 -26.27
CA THR A 28 -27.67 44.94 -26.78
C THR A 28 -28.40 44.23 -25.66
N VAL A 29 -29.69 43.99 -25.84
CA VAL A 29 -30.59 43.37 -24.85
C VAL A 29 -31.26 42.15 -25.44
N VAL A 30 -31.29 41.06 -24.66
CA VAL A 30 -32.06 39.86 -24.98
C VAL A 30 -33.34 39.81 -24.14
N THR A 31 -34.45 39.41 -24.75
CA THR A 31 -35.77 39.28 -24.12
C THR A 31 -36.62 38.23 -24.86
N ALA A 32 -37.87 37.99 -24.44
CA ALA A 32 -38.81 37.12 -25.14
C ALA A 32 -39.42 37.82 -26.38
N ALA A 33 -39.62 37.10 -27.47
CA ALA A 33 -40.12 37.69 -28.73
C ALA A 33 -41.55 38.20 -28.60
N HIS A 34 -42.42 37.46 -27.90
CA HIS A 34 -43.82 37.86 -27.74
C HIS A 34 -43.99 39.16 -26.94
N VAL A 35 -43.04 39.53 -26.08
CA VAL A 35 -43.06 40.81 -25.34
C VAL A 35 -42.98 41.98 -26.31
N VAL A 36 -42.16 41.84 -27.34
CA VAL A 36 -41.94 42.89 -28.34
C VAL A 36 -43.06 42.89 -29.39
N GLY A 37 -43.57 41.70 -29.75
CA GLY A 37 -44.57 41.52 -30.78
C GLY A 37 -44.00 41.77 -32.18
N GLU A 38 -44.86 42.22 -33.12
CA GLU A 38 -44.47 42.48 -34.51
C GLU A 38 -43.87 43.89 -34.75
N GLU A 39 -43.80 44.73 -33.72
CA GLU A 39 -43.26 46.08 -33.84
C GLU A 39 -41.76 46.07 -34.18
N PRO A 40 -41.26 47.03 -34.99
CA PRO A 40 -39.85 47.12 -35.34
C PRO A 40 -38.98 47.72 -34.22
N THR A 41 -39.60 48.28 -33.18
CA THR A 41 -38.94 48.89 -32.04
C THR A 41 -39.62 48.52 -30.72
N ALA A 42 -38.86 48.56 -29.63
CA ALA A 42 -39.34 48.37 -28.25
C ALA A 42 -38.69 49.41 -27.34
N GLN A 43 -39.34 49.76 -26.23
CA GLN A 43 -38.71 50.60 -25.21
C GLN A 43 -38.03 49.75 -24.16
N VAL A 44 -36.79 50.09 -23.80
CA VAL A 44 -36.00 49.40 -22.78
C VAL A 44 -35.62 50.38 -21.69
N ALA A 45 -35.84 50.02 -20.42
CA ALA A 45 -35.47 50.81 -19.26
C ALA A 45 -34.60 49.98 -18.31
N ILE A 46 -33.51 50.57 -17.81
CA ILE A 46 -32.66 49.96 -16.79
C ILE A 46 -32.97 50.59 -15.44
N PRO A 47 -33.45 49.83 -14.44
CA PRO A 47 -33.78 50.39 -13.13
C PRO A 47 -32.59 51.14 -12.52
N GLY A 48 -32.83 52.40 -12.17
CA GLY A 48 -31.81 53.29 -11.59
C GLY A 48 -30.92 54.03 -12.59
N SER A 49 -31.09 53.85 -13.91
CA SER A 49 -30.21 54.47 -14.93
C SER A 49 -30.93 55.37 -15.96
N GLY A 50 -32.12 55.89 -15.63
CA GLY A 50 -32.88 56.83 -16.48
C GLY A 50 -34.23 56.30 -16.94
N GLY A 51 -34.90 57.03 -17.85
CA GLY A 51 -36.17 56.64 -18.45
C GLY A 51 -36.03 55.63 -19.61
N PRO A 52 -37.15 55.10 -20.14
CA PRO A 52 -37.12 54.14 -21.24
C PRO A 52 -36.49 54.74 -22.50
N LYS A 53 -35.61 53.96 -23.16
CA LYS A 53 -34.98 54.31 -24.44
C LYS A 53 -35.53 53.41 -25.56
N THR A 54 -35.65 53.95 -26.77
CA THR A 54 -36.10 53.18 -27.93
C THR A 54 -34.97 52.33 -28.47
N CYS A 55 -35.22 51.02 -28.59
CA CYS A 55 -34.30 50.05 -29.18
C CYS A 55 -34.93 49.43 -30.43
N ARG A 56 -34.12 49.18 -31.46
CA ARG A 56 -34.53 48.48 -32.67
C ARG A 56 -34.53 46.98 -32.43
N VAL A 57 -35.55 46.28 -32.92
CA VAL A 57 -35.56 44.82 -32.97
C VAL A 57 -34.64 44.38 -34.11
N VAL A 58 -33.49 43.82 -33.75
CA VAL A 58 -32.49 43.37 -34.73
C VAL A 58 -32.67 41.91 -35.11
N TRP A 59 -33.30 41.12 -34.24
CA TRP A 59 -33.67 39.74 -34.51
C TRP A 59 -34.82 39.33 -33.60
N ARG A 60 -35.70 38.46 -34.10
CA ARG A 60 -36.74 37.80 -33.31
C ARG A 60 -37.07 36.43 -33.90
N ARG A 61 -37.43 35.49 -33.03
CA ARG A 61 -38.00 34.21 -33.42
C ARG A 61 -39.04 33.79 -32.37
N GLN A 62 -40.22 33.47 -32.85
CA GLN A 62 -41.33 32.96 -32.04
C GLN A 62 -41.95 31.75 -32.73
N ASP A 63 -41.61 30.56 -32.25
CA ASP A 63 -42.17 29.28 -32.68
C ASP A 63 -42.34 28.32 -31.49
N ASP A 64 -42.64 27.04 -31.76
CA ASP A 64 -42.88 26.07 -30.71
C ASP A 64 -41.66 25.83 -29.80
N ARG A 65 -40.44 26.01 -30.30
CA ARG A 65 -39.17 25.74 -29.57
C ARG A 65 -38.46 27.01 -29.10
N CYS A 66 -38.63 28.13 -29.80
CA CYS A 66 -37.90 29.36 -29.53
C CYS A 66 -38.84 30.55 -29.36
N ASP A 67 -38.68 31.29 -28.28
CA ASP A 67 -39.34 32.57 -28.04
C ASP A 67 -38.31 33.56 -27.47
N ALA A 68 -37.61 34.26 -28.37
CA ALA A 68 -36.53 35.18 -28.04
C ALA A 68 -36.38 36.30 -29.07
N ALA A 69 -36.00 37.48 -28.61
CA ALA A 69 -35.69 38.65 -29.44
C ALA A 69 -34.42 39.36 -28.94
N LEU A 70 -33.68 39.95 -29.89
CA LEU A 70 -32.54 40.81 -29.66
C LEU A 70 -32.89 42.23 -30.02
N LEU A 71 -32.61 43.14 -29.10
CA LEU A 71 -32.82 44.57 -29.22
C LEU A 71 -31.46 45.28 -29.24
N ALA A 72 -31.28 46.21 -30.16
CA ALA A 72 -30.10 47.07 -30.21
C ALA A 72 -30.51 48.54 -30.04
N ALA A 73 -29.88 49.22 -29.10
CA ALA A 73 -30.00 50.66 -28.89
C ALA A 73 -29.01 51.41 -29.78
N GLU A 74 -29.38 52.61 -30.24
CA GLU A 74 -28.47 53.50 -30.98
C GLU A 74 -27.45 54.21 -30.06
N GLU A 75 -27.79 54.33 -28.77
CA GLU A 75 -26.94 54.89 -27.72
C GLU A 75 -26.88 53.93 -26.53
N ASP A 76 -25.79 53.97 -25.76
CA ASP A 76 -25.62 53.16 -24.55
C ASP A 76 -26.82 53.33 -23.60
N LEU A 77 -27.39 52.20 -23.16
CA LEU A 77 -28.46 52.15 -22.17
C LEU A 77 -27.97 52.47 -20.75
N LEU A 78 -26.65 52.46 -20.55
CA LEU A 78 -25.97 52.70 -19.28
C LEU A 78 -24.85 53.72 -19.43
N PRO A 79 -24.55 54.52 -18.39
CA PRO A 79 -23.39 55.39 -18.39
C PRO A 79 -22.08 54.57 -18.37
N SER A 80 -21.02 55.10 -19.01
CA SER A 80 -19.76 54.36 -19.23
C SER A 80 -19.03 53.90 -17.96
N ASN A 81 -19.35 54.47 -16.80
CA ASN A 81 -18.83 54.03 -15.50
C ASN A 81 -19.47 52.71 -15.02
N ALA A 82 -20.73 52.45 -15.32
CA ALA A 82 -21.42 51.21 -14.98
C ALA A 82 -20.93 50.03 -15.85
N VAL A 83 -20.48 50.34 -17.08
CA VAL A 83 -19.95 49.35 -18.04
C VAL A 83 -18.62 48.74 -17.58
N ARG A 84 -17.78 49.46 -16.81
CA ARG A 84 -16.48 48.95 -16.34
C ARG A 84 -16.60 47.74 -15.39
N GLY A 85 -17.78 47.52 -14.79
CA GLY A 85 -18.05 46.39 -13.91
C GLY A 85 -18.62 45.16 -14.61
N PHE A 86 -18.73 45.18 -15.94
CA PHE A 86 -19.31 44.08 -16.70
C PHE A 86 -18.38 42.85 -16.69
N GLU A 87 -18.81 41.79 -16.02
CA GLU A 87 -18.11 40.50 -16.03
C GLU A 87 -18.33 39.75 -17.33
N ARG A 88 -17.42 38.86 -17.70
CA ARG A 88 -17.57 38.10 -18.93
C ARG A 88 -18.74 37.12 -18.79
N LEU A 89 -19.75 37.25 -19.66
CA LEU A 89 -20.92 36.38 -19.67
C LEU A 89 -20.58 35.02 -20.30
N SER A 90 -20.79 33.93 -19.56
CA SER A 90 -20.74 32.56 -20.07
C SER A 90 -22.13 32.03 -20.41
N TRP A 91 -22.21 31.18 -21.42
CA TRP A 91 -23.44 30.57 -21.90
C TRP A 91 -23.41 29.10 -21.55
N GLY A 92 -24.46 28.64 -20.87
CA GLY A 92 -24.58 27.25 -20.46
C GLY A 92 -25.23 26.41 -21.55
N LEU A 93 -24.54 25.38 -22.01
CA LEU A 93 -25.09 24.33 -22.88
C LEU A 93 -25.49 23.13 -22.04
N LEU A 94 -26.72 22.63 -22.26
CA LEU A 94 -27.25 21.46 -21.56
C LEU A 94 -27.03 20.23 -22.44
N ASN A 95 -26.03 19.41 -22.13
CA ASN A 95 -25.71 18.22 -22.93
C ASN A 95 -26.47 16.95 -22.49
N GLY A 96 -27.30 17.05 -21.43
CA GLY A 96 -28.02 15.91 -20.84
C GLY A 96 -29.40 16.28 -20.33
N LEU A 97 -30.18 15.26 -19.97
CA LEU A 97 -31.58 15.39 -19.49
C LEU A 97 -31.72 15.43 -17.96
N THR A 98 -30.61 15.36 -17.23
CA THR A 98 -30.57 15.35 -15.76
C THR A 98 -31.11 16.66 -15.19
N ALA A 99 -31.85 16.58 -14.08
CA ALA A 99 -32.33 17.77 -13.36
C ALA A 99 -31.15 18.45 -12.64
N LEU A 100 -31.08 19.78 -12.73
CA LEU A 100 -29.99 20.60 -12.20
C LEU A 100 -30.53 21.62 -11.19
N ALA A 101 -30.13 21.48 -9.91
CA ALA A 101 -30.56 22.36 -8.83
C ALA A 101 -29.78 23.70 -8.82
N GLY A 102 -30.32 24.71 -8.14
CA GLY A 102 -29.64 26.00 -7.95
C GLY A 102 -29.76 26.97 -9.14
N ALA A 103 -30.70 26.72 -10.06
CA ALA A 103 -30.97 27.65 -11.15
C ALA A 103 -31.78 28.85 -10.63
N ALA A 104 -31.47 30.06 -11.11
CA ALA A 104 -32.12 31.29 -10.68
C ALA A 104 -32.62 32.14 -11.85
N ALA A 105 -33.85 32.62 -11.78
CA ALA A 105 -34.44 33.56 -12.73
C ALA A 105 -34.69 34.92 -12.05
N VAL A 106 -34.29 36.02 -12.69
CA VAL A 106 -34.50 37.37 -12.13
C VAL A 106 -35.25 38.26 -13.12
N GLY A 107 -36.40 38.80 -12.70
CA GLY A 107 -37.25 39.63 -13.56
C GLY A 107 -38.09 40.63 -12.77
N PHE A 108 -39.06 41.27 -13.44
CA PHE A 108 -39.89 42.35 -12.88
C PHE A 108 -41.39 41.98 -12.90
N PRO A 109 -41.85 41.08 -12.01
CA PRO A 109 -43.23 40.61 -12.00
C PRO A 109 -44.21 41.62 -11.37
N GLN A 110 -45.50 41.43 -11.68
CA GLN A 110 -46.60 42.21 -11.12
C GLN A 110 -46.69 42.11 -9.60
N VAL A 111 -46.44 40.94 -9.03
CA VAL A 111 -46.56 40.68 -7.58
C VAL A 111 -45.64 41.55 -6.74
N GLN A 112 -44.50 41.96 -7.30
CA GLN A 112 -43.49 42.74 -6.60
C GLN A 112 -43.67 44.25 -6.80
N ARG A 113 -44.73 44.68 -7.49
CA ARG A 113 -45.02 46.11 -7.64
C ARG A 113 -45.42 46.74 -6.31
N SER A 114 -44.88 47.92 -6.05
CA SER A 114 -45.30 48.74 -4.92
C SER A 114 -46.74 49.26 -5.09
N PRO A 115 -47.40 49.74 -4.01
CA PRO A 115 -48.75 50.31 -4.09
C PRO A 115 -48.89 51.50 -5.05
N ASP A 116 -47.81 52.23 -5.31
CA ASP A 116 -47.72 53.31 -6.30
C ASP A 116 -47.30 52.83 -7.71
N ARG A 117 -47.40 51.51 -7.96
CA ARG A 117 -47.10 50.82 -9.23
C ARG A 117 -45.64 50.94 -9.72
N ARG A 118 -44.69 51.22 -8.83
CA ARG A 118 -43.27 51.18 -9.19
C ARG A 118 -42.82 49.74 -9.42
N LEU A 119 -41.93 49.59 -10.40
CA LEU A 119 -41.33 48.32 -10.75
C LEU A 119 -40.25 47.94 -9.74
N ASP A 120 -40.24 46.67 -9.35
CA ASP A 120 -39.21 46.08 -8.51
C ASP A 120 -38.95 44.64 -8.98
N SER A 121 -37.75 44.13 -8.68
CA SER A 121 -37.28 42.83 -9.17
C SER A 121 -37.60 41.70 -8.21
N GLU A 122 -37.86 40.51 -8.74
CA GLU A 122 -38.00 39.27 -7.99
C GLU A 122 -36.98 38.23 -8.49
N GLN A 123 -36.44 37.43 -7.57
CA GLN A 123 -35.50 36.35 -7.86
C GLN A 123 -36.10 35.00 -7.47
N ILE A 124 -36.40 34.19 -8.48
CA ILE A 124 -36.92 32.82 -8.30
C ILE A 124 -35.75 31.85 -8.36
N VAL A 125 -35.62 31.00 -7.35
CA VAL A 125 -34.62 29.92 -7.29
C VAL A 125 -35.32 28.56 -7.36
N GLY A 126 -34.75 27.63 -8.11
CA GLY A 126 -35.34 26.31 -8.29
C GLY A 126 -34.47 25.30 -9.02
N THR A 127 -35.10 24.18 -9.37
CA THR A 127 -34.47 23.09 -10.14
C THR A 127 -34.83 23.20 -11.61
N LEU A 128 -33.82 23.31 -12.47
CA LEU A 128 -33.97 23.22 -13.92
C LEU A 128 -34.18 21.76 -14.33
N LYS A 129 -35.25 21.49 -15.09
CA LYS A 129 -35.65 20.13 -15.53
C LYS A 129 -35.69 20.04 -17.05
N PRO A 130 -34.56 19.74 -17.72
CA PRO A 130 -34.47 19.71 -19.18
C PRO A 130 -35.37 18.66 -19.85
N ALA A 131 -35.61 17.53 -19.18
CA ALA A 131 -36.49 16.47 -19.67
C ALA A 131 -38.00 16.80 -19.65
N THR A 132 -38.41 17.87 -18.96
CA THR A 132 -39.82 18.25 -18.87
C THR A 132 -40.23 18.95 -20.16
N GLY A 133 -41.41 18.61 -20.71
CA GLY A 133 -41.88 19.22 -21.96
C GLY A 133 -41.01 18.88 -23.18
N LEU A 134 -40.30 17.73 -23.16
CA LEU A 134 -39.33 17.30 -24.18
C LEU A 134 -39.92 17.28 -25.61
N VAL A 135 -41.16 16.81 -25.76
CA VAL A 135 -41.86 16.76 -27.06
C VAL A 135 -42.23 18.16 -27.55
N SER A 136 -42.62 19.04 -26.64
CA SER A 136 -42.96 20.43 -26.92
C SER A 136 -41.74 21.37 -27.00
N GLY A 137 -40.54 20.90 -26.64
CA GLY A 137 -39.34 21.72 -26.53
C GLY A 137 -39.41 22.79 -25.43
N ARG A 138 -40.06 22.49 -24.30
CA ARG A 138 -40.34 23.46 -23.22
C ARG A 138 -39.81 22.99 -21.87
N PRO A 139 -38.50 23.10 -21.63
CA PRO A 139 -37.93 22.80 -20.32
C PRO A 139 -38.44 23.78 -19.27
N VAL A 140 -38.39 23.34 -18.01
CA VAL A 140 -39.04 24.05 -16.91
C VAL A 140 -38.04 24.34 -15.79
N LEU A 141 -38.10 25.55 -15.23
CA LEU A 141 -37.58 25.85 -13.90
C LEU A 141 -38.70 25.62 -12.88
N ASP A 142 -38.53 24.62 -12.03
CA ASP A 142 -39.48 24.29 -10.96
C ASP A 142 -39.05 25.02 -9.68
N SER A 143 -39.86 25.97 -9.20
CA SER A 143 -39.56 26.82 -8.05
C SER A 143 -39.43 25.98 -6.78
N GLU A 144 -38.42 26.26 -5.96
CA GLU A 144 -38.31 25.71 -4.60
C GLU A 144 -39.29 26.37 -3.62
N HIS A 145 -39.85 27.52 -3.99
CA HIS A 145 -40.75 28.31 -3.17
C HIS A 145 -42.20 28.15 -3.62
N ALA A 146 -43.13 28.28 -2.66
CA ALA A 146 -44.56 28.27 -2.95
C ALA A 146 -44.95 29.44 -3.87
N PRO A 147 -45.87 29.22 -4.82
CA PRO A 147 -46.31 30.26 -5.74
C PRO A 147 -47.01 31.41 -4.99
N PRO A 148 -46.85 32.67 -5.44
CA PRO A 148 -47.52 33.81 -4.85
C PRO A 148 -49.05 33.69 -4.99
N ALA A 149 -49.78 34.24 -4.02
CA ALA A 149 -51.24 34.31 -4.09
C ALA A 149 -51.68 35.23 -5.24
N ALA A 150 -52.72 34.82 -5.98
CA ALA A 150 -53.27 35.62 -7.07
C ALA A 150 -53.77 36.99 -6.58
N SER A 151 -53.39 38.05 -7.30
CA SER A 151 -53.84 39.42 -7.04
C SER A 151 -55.01 39.81 -7.97
N ALA A 152 -55.80 40.80 -7.57
CA ALA A 152 -56.85 41.39 -8.41
C ALA A 152 -56.29 42.14 -9.64
N ASP A 153 -55.00 42.48 -9.65
CA ASP A 153 -54.32 43.28 -10.67
C ASP A 153 -53.74 42.47 -11.85
N GLY A 154 -54.01 41.15 -11.91
CA GLY A 154 -53.55 40.25 -12.99
C GLY A 154 -52.69 39.09 -12.48
N PRO A 155 -52.14 38.25 -13.39
CA PRO A 155 -51.28 37.14 -13.01
C PRO A 155 -50.06 37.64 -12.22
N PRO A 156 -49.71 37.05 -11.07
CA PRO A 156 -48.65 37.57 -10.21
C PRO A 156 -47.29 37.61 -10.90
N TRP A 157 -47.04 36.68 -11.83
CA TRP A 157 -45.82 36.63 -12.62
C TRP A 157 -45.84 37.43 -13.93
N ALA A 158 -46.91 38.18 -14.22
CA ALA A 158 -46.96 39.04 -15.40
C ALA A 158 -45.78 40.03 -15.37
N GLY A 159 -44.93 40.00 -16.39
CA GLY A 159 -43.66 40.76 -16.44
C GLY A 159 -42.39 39.90 -16.34
N MET A 160 -42.49 38.61 -15.98
CA MET A 160 -41.35 37.68 -15.95
C MET A 160 -40.88 37.25 -17.34
N SER A 161 -41.71 37.40 -18.37
CA SER A 161 -41.38 36.96 -19.72
C SER A 161 -40.15 37.70 -20.26
N GLY A 162 -39.15 36.94 -20.69
CA GLY A 162 -37.82 37.42 -21.08
C GLY A 162 -36.81 37.53 -19.92
N ALA A 163 -37.17 37.15 -18.68
CA ALA A 163 -36.23 37.12 -17.56
C ALA A 163 -35.10 36.11 -17.80
N PRO A 164 -33.83 36.48 -17.60
CA PRO A 164 -32.70 35.57 -17.74
C PRO A 164 -32.69 34.50 -16.65
N VAL A 165 -32.36 33.28 -17.03
CA VAL A 165 -32.15 32.14 -16.12
C VAL A 165 -30.67 31.79 -16.08
N PHE A 166 -30.11 31.74 -14.88
CA PHE A 166 -28.70 31.43 -14.64
C PHE A 166 -28.53 30.11 -13.87
N LEU A 167 -27.50 29.37 -14.23
CA LEU A 167 -27.00 28.20 -13.50
C LEU A 167 -25.47 28.22 -13.55
N ASP A 168 -24.79 28.02 -12.43
CA ASP A 168 -23.32 28.07 -12.31
C ASP A 168 -22.69 29.27 -13.04
N ASN A 169 -23.21 30.47 -12.74
CA ASN A 169 -22.75 31.74 -13.32
C ASN A 169 -22.94 31.88 -14.85
N SER A 170 -23.65 30.94 -15.49
CA SER A 170 -23.86 30.89 -16.93
C SER A 170 -25.33 31.13 -17.28
N LEU A 171 -25.59 31.91 -18.35
CA LEU A 171 -26.94 32.11 -18.87
C LEU A 171 -27.39 30.84 -19.61
N VAL A 172 -28.46 30.21 -19.14
CA VAL A 172 -28.98 28.94 -19.69
C VAL A 172 -30.26 29.09 -20.50
N GLY A 173 -31.04 30.14 -20.24
CA GLY A 173 -32.28 30.39 -20.98
C GLY A 173 -32.98 31.67 -20.57
N LEU A 174 -34.16 31.87 -21.15
CA LEU A 174 -35.07 32.98 -20.88
C LEU A 174 -36.43 32.42 -20.45
N VAL A 175 -37.08 33.06 -19.50
CA VAL A 175 -38.46 32.72 -19.13
C VAL A 175 -39.40 33.04 -20.30
N ARG A 176 -40.12 32.03 -20.75
CA ARG A 176 -41.08 32.10 -21.85
C ARG A 176 -42.50 32.34 -21.34
N SER A 177 -42.96 31.48 -20.44
CA SER A 177 -44.35 31.46 -19.99
C SER A 177 -44.46 30.87 -18.58
N VAL A 178 -45.57 31.18 -17.91
CA VAL A 178 -45.91 30.60 -16.60
C VAL A 178 -47.21 29.81 -16.75
N PRO A 179 -47.17 28.47 -16.82
CA PRO A 179 -48.36 27.65 -17.03
C PRO A 179 -49.28 27.69 -15.79
N GLN A 180 -50.53 28.14 -15.99
CA GLN A 180 -51.55 28.23 -14.94
C GLN A 180 -51.94 26.85 -14.36
N GLN A 181 -51.78 25.78 -15.13
CA GLN A 181 -52.18 24.41 -14.76
C GLN A 181 -51.33 23.81 -13.62
N TRP A 182 -50.18 24.41 -13.31
CA TRP A 182 -49.24 23.94 -12.28
C TRP A 182 -49.13 24.89 -11.09
N GLY A 183 -50.22 25.62 -10.81
CA GLY A 183 -50.28 26.55 -9.68
C GLY A 183 -49.26 27.68 -9.77
N GLU A 184 -48.76 28.01 -10.97
CA GLU A 184 -47.78 29.08 -11.20
C GLU A 184 -46.43 28.92 -10.47
N ALA A 185 -46.10 27.70 -10.01
CA ALA A 185 -44.82 27.36 -9.39
C ALA A 185 -43.73 26.99 -10.41
N ARG A 186 -44.07 26.97 -11.70
CA ARG A 186 -43.21 26.54 -12.80
C ARG A 186 -43.05 27.65 -13.83
N LEU A 187 -41.82 27.83 -14.31
CA LEU A 187 -41.52 28.72 -15.42
C LEU A 187 -41.09 27.88 -16.62
N GLU A 188 -41.82 27.98 -17.73
CA GLU A 188 -41.38 27.41 -19.02
C GLU A 188 -40.28 28.31 -19.59
N LEU A 189 -39.25 27.69 -20.17
CA LEU A 189 -38.06 28.38 -20.64
C LEU A 189 -37.85 28.21 -22.15
N THR A 190 -37.28 29.24 -22.77
CA THR A 190 -36.55 29.13 -24.04
C THR A 190 -35.08 28.94 -23.71
N LEU A 191 -34.48 27.78 -24.05
CA LEU A 191 -33.05 27.56 -23.83
C LEU A 191 -32.19 28.44 -24.73
N CYS A 192 -31.02 28.84 -24.24
CA CYS A 192 -30.09 29.65 -25.01
C CYS A 192 -29.68 28.99 -26.33
N GLU A 193 -29.47 27.68 -26.35
CA GLU A 193 -29.07 26.92 -27.54
C GLU A 193 -30.02 27.09 -28.75
N GLU A 194 -31.33 27.30 -28.50
CA GLU A 194 -32.36 27.41 -29.55
C GLU A 194 -32.23 28.69 -30.39
N PHE A 195 -31.64 29.76 -29.84
CA PHE A 195 -31.42 31.02 -30.54
C PHE A 195 -29.95 31.39 -30.74
N MET A 196 -29.09 30.96 -29.83
CA MET A 196 -27.67 31.33 -29.85
C MET A 196 -26.81 30.53 -30.83
N LEU A 197 -27.30 29.37 -31.26
CA LEU A 197 -26.70 28.61 -32.36
C LEU A 197 -27.19 29.10 -33.74
N HIS A 198 -28.16 30.02 -33.78
CA HIS A 198 -28.67 30.56 -35.03
C HIS A 198 -27.60 31.44 -35.70
N VAL A 199 -27.28 31.15 -36.97
CA VAL A 199 -26.20 31.83 -37.71
C VAL A 199 -26.37 33.35 -37.75
N GLU A 200 -27.61 33.81 -37.91
CA GLU A 200 -27.94 35.23 -37.96
C GLU A 200 -27.73 35.93 -36.61
N VAL A 201 -28.06 35.26 -35.50
CA VAL A 201 -27.85 35.79 -34.15
C VAL A 201 -26.36 35.95 -33.86
N ARG A 202 -25.54 34.95 -34.19
CA ARG A 202 -24.08 35.03 -34.00
C ARG A 202 -23.48 36.20 -34.76
N ARG A 203 -23.88 36.37 -36.02
CA ARG A 203 -23.45 37.52 -36.84
C ARG A 203 -23.86 38.84 -36.21
N ILE A 204 -25.11 38.98 -35.76
CA ILE A 204 -25.58 40.20 -35.10
C ILE A 204 -24.78 40.49 -33.82
N LEU A 205 -24.49 39.46 -33.01
CA LEU A 205 -23.73 39.62 -31.77
C LEU A 205 -22.26 39.99 -32.04
N GLU A 206 -21.64 39.41 -33.06
CA GLU A 206 -20.31 39.80 -33.54
C GLU A 206 -20.30 41.25 -34.04
N ASP A 207 -21.24 41.62 -34.91
CA ASP A 207 -21.40 42.98 -35.45
C ASP A 207 -21.65 44.02 -34.34
N ASN A 208 -22.23 43.60 -33.21
CA ASN A 208 -22.49 44.44 -32.03
C ASN A 208 -21.41 44.31 -30.93
N ASN A 209 -20.26 43.66 -31.19
CA ASN A 209 -19.15 43.47 -30.24
C ASN A 209 -19.54 42.78 -28.92
N VAL A 210 -20.44 41.81 -28.96
CA VAL A 210 -20.78 40.99 -27.79
C VAL A 210 -19.79 39.83 -27.67
N THR A 211 -19.04 39.77 -26.56
CA THR A 211 -18.10 38.66 -26.28
C THR A 211 -18.69 37.69 -25.26
N PHE A 212 -18.54 36.39 -25.51
CA PHE A 212 -19.02 35.32 -24.63
C PHE A 212 -18.12 34.08 -24.69
N THR A 213 -18.36 33.14 -23.78
CA THR A 213 -17.79 31.79 -23.79
C THR A 213 -18.91 30.76 -23.67
N MET A 214 -18.76 29.61 -24.32
CA MET A 214 -19.69 28.49 -24.16
C MET A 214 -19.14 27.50 -23.14
N THR A 215 -19.98 27.06 -22.21
CA THR A 215 -19.63 26.13 -21.13
C THR A 215 -20.67 25.00 -21.11
N SER A 216 -20.22 23.74 -21.10
CA SER A 216 -21.11 22.60 -20.88
C SER A 216 -21.50 22.50 -19.41
N LEU A 217 -22.78 22.32 -19.12
CA LEU A 217 -23.31 22.14 -17.77
C LEU A 217 -23.69 20.67 -17.58
N GLU A 218 -22.75 19.87 -17.07
CA GLU A 218 -22.97 18.50 -16.61
C GLU A 218 -22.91 18.45 -15.08
N PRO A 219 -23.64 17.55 -14.39
CA PRO A 219 -23.42 17.31 -12.98
C PRO A 219 -21.97 16.84 -12.77
N PRO A 220 -21.17 17.49 -11.90
CA PRO A 220 -19.77 17.16 -11.75
C PRO A 220 -19.65 15.86 -10.95
N THR A 221 -19.57 14.73 -11.64
CA THR A 221 -19.21 13.45 -11.03
C THR A 221 -17.70 13.21 -11.01
N ASP A 222 -16.94 13.93 -11.85
CA ASP A 222 -15.49 13.75 -12.02
C ASP A 222 -14.63 14.88 -11.41
N SER A 223 -15.19 16.09 -11.18
CA SER A 223 -14.37 17.21 -10.68
C SER A 223 -13.88 17.07 -9.24
N PHE A 224 -14.61 16.34 -8.39
CA PHE A 224 -14.21 16.13 -6.99
C PHE A 224 -13.14 15.04 -6.88
N GLU A 225 -13.32 13.91 -7.58
CA GLU A 225 -12.36 12.80 -7.57
C GLU A 225 -11.01 13.26 -8.16
N ASP A 226 -11.02 13.98 -9.28
CA ASP A 226 -9.80 14.52 -9.90
C ASP A 226 -9.08 15.49 -8.97
N ARG A 227 -9.82 16.40 -8.33
CA ARG A 227 -9.25 17.35 -7.37
C ARG A 227 -8.72 16.64 -6.13
N LEU A 228 -9.40 15.60 -5.66
CA LEU A 228 -8.93 14.77 -4.55
C LEU A 228 -7.65 14.03 -4.92
N ARG A 229 -7.58 13.42 -6.11
CA ARG A 229 -6.37 12.77 -6.64
C ARG A 229 -5.21 13.75 -6.76
N GLU A 230 -5.44 14.93 -7.33
CA GLU A 230 -4.42 15.97 -7.46
C GLU A 230 -3.90 16.42 -6.10
N TYR A 231 -4.79 16.64 -5.13
CA TYR A 231 -4.42 16.99 -3.76
C TYR A 231 -3.58 15.89 -3.11
N LEU A 232 -4.04 14.63 -3.18
CA LEU A 232 -3.35 13.50 -2.58
C LEU A 232 -1.96 13.27 -3.21
N GLY A 233 -1.85 13.35 -4.54
CA GLY A 233 -0.58 13.19 -5.26
C GLY A 233 0.44 14.29 -4.97
N ARG A 234 -0.01 15.50 -4.60
CA ARG A 234 0.86 16.63 -4.21
C ARG A 234 1.27 16.59 -2.74
N GLU A 235 0.34 16.29 -1.84
CA GLU A 235 0.60 16.26 -0.40
C GLU A 235 1.43 15.04 0.01
N TRP A 236 1.05 13.85 -0.48
CA TRP A 236 1.70 12.60 -0.09
C TRP A 236 2.94 12.26 -0.92
N GLY A 237 3.13 12.93 -2.07
CA GLY A 237 4.30 12.75 -2.92
C GLY A 237 5.60 13.33 -2.36
N LYS A 238 5.57 13.89 -1.15
CA LYS A 238 6.71 14.52 -0.47
C LYS A 238 7.18 13.66 0.71
N VAL A 239 8.46 13.30 0.74
CA VAL A 239 9.11 12.64 1.88
C VAL A 239 10.17 13.53 2.48
N ARG A 240 10.19 13.66 3.80
CA ARG A 240 11.31 14.28 4.51
C ARG A 240 12.35 13.21 4.80
N ILE A 241 13.45 13.24 4.04
CA ILE A 241 14.62 12.41 4.32
C ILE A 241 15.52 13.20 5.26
N TYR A 242 15.91 12.59 6.38
CA TYR A 242 16.80 13.23 7.35
C TYR A 242 18.16 13.56 6.71
N GLY A 243 18.70 14.74 7.04
CA GLY A 243 20.08 15.13 6.73
C GLY A 243 20.37 15.81 5.39
N VAL A 244 19.45 15.82 4.42
CA VAL A 244 19.71 16.45 3.11
C VAL A 244 19.25 17.92 3.01
N THR A 245 18.99 18.58 4.14
CA THR A 245 18.64 20.01 4.20
C THR A 245 19.82 20.97 3.97
N ARG A 246 20.95 20.51 3.41
CA ARG A 246 22.17 21.32 3.24
C ARG A 246 22.06 22.45 2.21
N SER A 247 21.02 22.49 1.39
CA SER A 247 20.82 23.56 0.40
C SER A 247 19.68 24.48 0.84
N GLY A 248 20.02 25.69 1.29
CA GLY A 248 19.14 26.75 1.79
C GLY A 248 18.13 27.34 0.79
N ARG A 249 17.50 26.51 -0.06
CA ARG A 249 16.39 26.87 -0.96
C ARG A 249 15.41 25.71 -1.13
N GLY A 250 14.80 25.23 -0.04
CA GLY A 250 13.73 24.24 -0.12
C GLY A 250 13.38 23.61 1.23
N ASP A 251 12.11 23.23 1.40
CA ASP A 251 11.52 22.79 2.67
C ASP A 251 11.93 21.36 3.12
N GLY A 252 13.09 20.86 2.66
CA GLY A 252 13.62 19.53 3.01
C GLY A 252 12.76 18.34 2.54
N ALA A 253 11.83 18.57 1.61
CA ALA A 253 10.93 17.56 1.07
C ALA A 253 11.42 17.04 -0.29
N TRP A 254 11.67 15.73 -0.37
CA TRP A 254 12.03 14.98 -1.58
C TRP A 254 10.79 14.41 -2.26
N GLN A 255 10.87 14.16 -3.57
CA GLN A 255 9.86 13.33 -4.21
C GLN A 255 9.99 11.88 -3.75
N LEU A 256 8.91 11.31 -3.25
CA LEU A 256 8.83 9.94 -2.75
C LEU A 256 9.32 8.91 -3.77
N ASP A 257 9.08 9.16 -5.06
CA ASP A 257 9.43 8.27 -6.16
C ASP A 257 10.95 8.05 -6.32
N VAL A 258 11.76 9.03 -5.90
CA VAL A 258 13.23 8.95 -5.94
C VAL A 258 13.79 8.19 -4.73
N ALA A 259 13.04 8.19 -3.62
CA ALA A 259 13.49 7.71 -2.32
C ALA A 259 12.93 6.34 -1.91
N TYR A 260 11.84 5.90 -2.55
CA TYR A 260 11.19 4.63 -2.21
C TYR A 260 12.04 3.43 -2.67
N LEU A 261 12.29 2.50 -1.75
CA LEU A 261 12.89 1.20 -2.04
C LEU A 261 11.81 0.14 -1.76
N SER A 262 11.50 -0.70 -2.75
CA SER A 262 10.61 -1.84 -2.53
C SER A 262 11.29 -2.83 -1.59
N LEU A 263 10.69 -3.08 -0.44
CA LEU A 263 11.21 -4.01 0.57
C LEU A 263 10.67 -5.42 0.34
N GLU A 264 11.20 -6.38 1.10
CA GLU A 264 10.71 -7.75 1.08
C GLU A 264 9.67 -7.98 2.19
N LEU A 265 8.61 -8.70 1.86
CA LEU A 265 7.58 -9.16 2.76
C LEU A 265 7.63 -10.69 2.83
N ALA A 266 7.53 -11.26 4.03
CA ALA A 266 7.29 -12.67 4.22
C ALA A 266 5.84 -12.89 4.62
N SER A 267 5.21 -13.97 4.14
CA SER A 267 3.91 -14.36 4.68
C SER A 267 4.06 -14.85 6.12
N SER A 268 3.30 -14.24 7.01
CA SER A 268 3.17 -14.63 8.42
C SER A 268 2.30 -15.86 8.59
N GLU A 269 1.40 -16.07 7.63
CA GLU A 269 0.65 -17.31 7.52
C GLU A 269 1.69 -18.39 7.24
N ARG A 270 2.01 -19.17 8.27
CA ARG A 270 2.28 -20.57 8.00
C ARG A 270 1.10 -21.02 7.15
N PRO A 271 1.32 -21.55 5.94
CA PRO A 271 0.30 -22.40 5.36
C PRO A 271 -0.11 -23.34 6.49
N GLN A 272 -1.40 -23.62 6.68
CA GLN A 272 -1.79 -24.72 7.56
C GLN A 272 -1.11 -25.96 6.98
N ARG A 273 0.10 -26.23 7.47
CA ARG A 273 1.07 -27.08 6.80
C ARG A 273 0.74 -28.51 7.15
N GLU A 274 0.57 -29.23 6.07
CA GLU A 274 0.61 -30.66 5.96
C GLU A 274 2.05 -31.09 6.23
N LEU A 275 2.24 -31.98 7.20
CA LEU A 275 3.57 -32.49 7.54
C LEU A 275 4.12 -33.25 6.33
N GLY A 276 5.23 -32.79 5.77
CA GLY A 276 6.04 -33.48 4.78
C GLY A 276 6.38 -32.72 3.50
N ASP A 277 5.95 -31.46 3.34
CA ASP A 277 6.63 -30.53 2.43
C ASP A 277 7.98 -30.15 3.06
N GLU A 278 9.11 -30.44 2.40
CA GLU A 278 10.38 -29.78 2.70
C GLU A 278 10.14 -28.27 2.63
N ASP A 279 10.28 -27.57 3.76
CA ASP A 279 10.06 -26.12 3.89
C ASP A 279 10.58 -25.36 2.65
N PRO A 280 9.72 -24.83 1.75
CA PRO A 280 10.09 -23.56 1.15
C PRO A 280 10.04 -22.59 2.33
N ALA A 281 11.18 -22.00 2.66
CA ALA A 281 11.21 -20.82 3.53
C ALA A 281 10.07 -19.87 3.08
N PRO A 282 9.33 -19.22 3.99
CA PRO A 282 8.28 -18.28 3.60
C PRO A 282 8.88 -17.33 2.55
N ALA A 283 8.38 -17.42 1.32
CA ALA A 283 9.02 -16.79 0.18
C ALA A 283 8.99 -15.28 0.43
N ALA A 284 10.17 -14.72 0.69
CA ALA A 284 10.37 -13.29 0.77
C ALA A 284 10.07 -12.74 -0.61
N ARG A 285 8.96 -12.02 -0.74
CA ARG A 285 8.54 -11.42 -2.01
C ARG A 285 8.68 -9.91 -1.91
N ARG A 286 8.97 -9.24 -3.02
CA ARG A 286 8.90 -7.78 -3.05
C ARG A 286 7.48 -7.32 -2.74
N VAL A 287 7.37 -6.13 -2.14
CA VAL A 287 6.09 -5.55 -1.72
C VAL A 287 5.04 -5.63 -2.82
N GLU A 288 5.39 -5.31 -4.06
CA GLU A 288 4.46 -5.31 -5.20
C GLU A 288 3.85 -6.69 -5.42
N ASP A 289 4.67 -7.74 -5.44
CA ASP A 289 4.23 -9.12 -5.69
C ASP A 289 3.46 -9.70 -4.51
N ALA A 290 3.90 -9.38 -3.29
CA ALA A 290 3.25 -9.82 -2.06
C ALA A 290 1.84 -9.22 -1.91
N LEU A 291 1.70 -7.92 -2.23
CA LEU A 291 0.40 -7.25 -2.15
C LEU A 291 -0.51 -7.64 -3.32
N ALA A 292 0.02 -7.92 -4.52
CA ALA A 292 -0.77 -8.20 -5.73
C ALA A 292 -1.77 -9.35 -5.59
N GLN A 293 -1.52 -10.30 -4.68
CA GLN A 293 -2.36 -11.49 -4.50
C GLN A 293 -3.50 -11.33 -3.48
N GLN A 294 -3.59 -10.19 -2.79
CA GLN A 294 -4.43 -10.05 -1.60
C GLN A 294 -5.34 -8.83 -1.65
N GLN A 295 -6.64 -9.01 -1.36
CA GLN A 295 -7.61 -7.91 -1.28
C GLN A 295 -7.52 -7.17 0.07
N ARG A 296 -7.17 -7.89 1.14
CA ARG A 296 -7.11 -7.39 2.52
C ARG A 296 -5.79 -7.84 3.15
N ILE A 297 -4.99 -6.88 3.61
CA ILE A 297 -3.62 -7.13 4.08
C ILE A 297 -3.44 -6.55 5.47
N LEU A 298 -2.92 -7.36 6.39
CA LEU A 298 -2.40 -6.91 7.68
C LEU A 298 -0.88 -6.92 7.60
N LEU A 299 -0.29 -5.73 7.45
CA LEU A 299 1.14 -5.54 7.35
C LEU A 299 1.76 -5.32 8.73
N ARG A 300 2.60 -6.26 9.14
CA ARG A 300 3.33 -6.23 10.40
C ARG A 300 4.78 -5.81 10.17
N GLY A 301 5.38 -5.11 11.11
CA GLY A 301 6.81 -4.78 11.04
C GLY A 301 7.28 -3.91 12.20
N ASN A 302 8.57 -3.95 12.52
CA ASN A 302 9.15 -3.23 13.65
C ASN A 302 9.14 -1.69 13.45
N ALA A 303 9.52 -0.92 14.48
CA ALA A 303 9.66 0.53 14.36
C ALA A 303 10.63 0.89 13.23
N GLY A 304 10.33 1.91 12.41
CA GLY A 304 11.23 2.35 11.33
C GLY A 304 11.36 1.39 10.13
N SER A 305 10.63 0.27 10.11
CA SER A 305 10.65 -0.71 9.00
C SER A 305 10.17 -0.16 7.65
N GLY A 306 9.44 0.96 7.62
CA GLY A 306 8.94 1.58 6.39
C GLY A 306 7.45 1.39 6.12
N LYS A 307 6.67 0.82 7.05
CA LYS A 307 5.20 0.66 6.92
C LYS A 307 4.47 1.94 6.50
N THR A 308 4.63 3.03 7.24
CA THR A 308 4.01 4.32 6.89
C THR A 308 4.50 4.84 5.54
N THR A 309 5.79 4.68 5.23
CA THR A 309 6.37 5.07 3.93
C THR A 309 5.73 4.28 2.78
N LEU A 310 5.45 2.99 2.97
CA LEU A 310 4.70 2.18 2.01
C LEU A 310 3.28 2.71 1.80
N LEU A 311 2.54 3.05 2.87
CA LEU A 311 1.21 3.64 2.72
C LEU A 311 1.24 4.98 1.97
N GLN A 312 2.26 5.81 2.23
CA GLN A 312 2.46 7.07 1.50
C GLN A 312 2.74 6.83 0.02
N TRP A 313 3.54 5.80 -0.29
CA TRP A 313 3.87 5.43 -1.65
C TRP A 313 2.64 4.92 -2.40
N LEU A 314 1.88 4.00 -1.79
CA LEU A 314 0.59 3.55 -2.34
C LEU A 314 -0.38 4.71 -2.54
N THR A 315 -0.48 5.62 -1.57
CA THR A 315 -1.35 6.81 -1.67
C THR A 315 -0.95 7.68 -2.87
N THR A 316 0.34 7.96 -3.04
CA THR A 316 0.85 8.82 -4.11
C THR A 316 0.67 8.17 -5.48
N ARG A 317 1.11 6.92 -5.64
CA ARG A 317 1.05 6.20 -6.92
C ARG A 317 -0.38 5.89 -7.35
N SER A 318 -1.25 5.55 -6.40
CA SER A 318 -2.68 5.35 -6.70
C SER A 318 -3.36 6.67 -7.10
N ALA A 319 -3.04 7.78 -6.42
CA ALA A 319 -3.61 9.08 -6.75
C ALA A 319 -3.16 9.59 -8.13
N ARG A 320 -1.94 9.27 -8.57
CA ARG A 320 -1.40 9.64 -9.90
C ARG A 320 -1.71 8.63 -11.00
N ASP A 321 -2.33 7.50 -10.68
CA ASP A 321 -2.51 6.36 -11.59
C ASP A 321 -1.19 5.81 -12.17
N GLU A 322 -0.13 5.79 -11.34
CA GLU A 322 1.22 5.35 -11.69
C GLU A 322 1.62 4.06 -10.95
N LEU A 323 0.64 3.30 -10.46
CA LEU A 323 0.91 2.00 -9.82
C LEU A 323 1.56 1.03 -10.82
N PRO A 324 2.55 0.22 -10.39
CA PRO A 324 3.10 -0.85 -11.22
C PRO A 324 2.01 -1.83 -11.69
N ASP A 325 2.21 -2.44 -12.86
CA ASP A 325 1.25 -3.37 -13.46
C ASP A 325 0.92 -4.57 -12.54
N GLN A 326 1.87 -5.00 -11.70
CA GLN A 326 1.65 -6.03 -10.68
C GLN A 326 0.50 -5.68 -9.73
N LEU A 327 0.37 -4.39 -9.38
CA LEU A 327 -0.63 -3.87 -8.46
C LEU A 327 -1.92 -3.43 -9.17
N HIS A 328 -2.23 -3.99 -10.35
CA HIS A 328 -3.44 -3.67 -11.13
C HIS A 328 -4.74 -3.73 -10.32
N GLN A 329 -4.81 -4.55 -9.26
CA GLN A 329 -5.99 -4.60 -8.41
C GLN A 329 -6.26 -3.28 -7.67
N PHE A 330 -5.24 -2.47 -7.37
CA PHE A 330 -5.41 -1.15 -6.75
C PHE A 330 -5.59 -0.04 -7.79
N LYS A 331 -5.50 -0.36 -9.08
CA LYS A 331 -5.77 0.59 -10.16
C LYS A 331 -7.22 1.09 -10.06
N ASP A 332 -7.43 2.36 -10.40
CA ASP A 332 -8.71 3.06 -10.29
C ASP A 332 -9.31 3.20 -8.88
N CYS A 333 -8.62 2.72 -7.84
CA CYS A 333 -9.02 2.90 -6.46
C CYS A 333 -8.55 4.24 -5.91
N ILE A 334 -9.40 4.91 -5.13
CA ILE A 334 -9.02 6.11 -4.40
C ILE A 334 -8.44 5.72 -3.04
N PRO A 335 -7.20 6.15 -2.73
CA PRO A 335 -6.58 5.88 -1.44
C PRO A 335 -7.18 6.77 -0.36
N ILE A 336 -7.63 6.15 0.74
CA ILE A 336 -8.07 6.83 1.96
C ILE A 336 -7.20 6.32 3.11
N LEU A 337 -6.33 7.19 3.64
CA LEU A 337 -5.40 6.87 4.73
C LEU A 337 -5.91 7.43 6.06
N LEU A 338 -6.24 6.54 6.99
CA LEU A 338 -6.70 6.86 8.34
C LEU A 338 -5.60 6.49 9.35
N LYS A 339 -5.16 7.45 10.17
CA LYS A 339 -4.18 7.21 11.23
C LYS A 339 -4.90 6.88 12.54
N LEU A 340 -4.68 5.69 13.10
CA LEU A 340 -5.40 5.27 14.31
C LEU A 340 -5.07 6.16 15.52
N ARG A 341 -3.84 6.69 15.63
CA ARG A 341 -3.50 7.67 16.67
C ARG A 341 -4.40 8.92 16.66
N THR A 342 -4.91 9.32 15.49
CA THR A 342 -5.77 10.50 15.36
C THR A 342 -7.22 10.16 15.71
N ILE A 343 -7.71 8.99 15.29
CA ILE A 343 -9.15 8.65 15.33
C ILE A 343 -9.56 7.74 16.50
N ALA A 344 -8.64 6.96 17.09
CA ALA A 344 -8.93 5.98 18.14
C ALA A 344 -8.73 6.56 19.56
N ARG A 345 -9.35 7.71 19.84
CA ARG A 345 -9.24 8.37 21.17
C ARG A 345 -10.22 7.76 22.17
N PRO A 346 -9.83 7.59 23.46
CA PRO A 346 -10.74 7.11 24.50
C PRO A 346 -11.99 7.99 24.62
N GLY A 347 -13.17 7.36 24.58
CA GLY A 347 -14.46 8.04 24.74
C GLY A 347 -15.03 8.76 23.51
N GLN A 348 -14.36 8.69 22.35
CA GLN A 348 -14.90 9.22 21.08
C GLN A 348 -15.32 8.09 20.12
N PRO A 349 -16.42 8.24 19.35
CA PRO A 349 -16.79 7.26 18.34
C PRO A 349 -15.77 7.22 17.18
N LEU A 350 -15.56 6.04 16.61
CA LEU A 350 -14.77 5.89 15.38
C LEU A 350 -15.57 6.40 14.18
N PRO A 351 -14.92 7.00 13.16
CA PRO A 351 -15.62 7.68 12.07
C PRO A 351 -16.37 6.71 11.16
N GLY A 352 -17.49 7.15 10.61
CA GLY A 352 -18.17 6.47 9.50
C GLY A 352 -17.58 6.85 8.13
N PRO A 353 -17.97 6.18 7.03
CA PRO A 353 -17.45 6.47 5.68
C PRO A 353 -17.52 7.95 5.28
N GLU A 354 -18.63 8.63 5.59
CA GLU A 354 -18.82 10.05 5.28
C GLU A 354 -17.89 10.98 6.06
N GLU A 355 -17.33 10.50 7.17
CA GLU A 355 -16.39 11.25 8.00
C GLU A 355 -14.93 10.94 7.66
N PHE A 356 -14.65 9.95 6.78
CA PHE A 356 -13.29 9.51 6.51
C PHE A 356 -12.37 10.61 5.98
N LEU A 357 -12.85 11.45 5.06
CA LEU A 357 -12.06 12.57 4.54
C LEU A 357 -11.72 13.58 5.65
N LYS A 358 -12.67 13.86 6.54
CA LYS A 358 -12.46 14.74 7.68
C LYS A 358 -11.48 14.10 8.68
N ALA A 359 -11.65 12.82 8.95
CA ALA A 359 -10.84 12.04 9.88
C ALA A 359 -9.41 11.82 9.37
N SER A 360 -9.17 11.83 8.06
CA SER A 360 -7.84 11.84 7.46
C SER A 360 -7.18 13.22 7.46
N GLY A 361 -7.84 14.26 8.01
CA GLY A 361 -7.36 15.64 7.99
C GLY A 361 -7.42 16.30 6.60
N ASN A 362 -8.26 15.81 5.69
CA ASN A 362 -8.32 16.34 4.32
C ASN A 362 -9.11 17.66 4.27
N PRO A 363 -8.53 18.76 3.75
CA PRO A 363 -9.19 20.06 3.67
C PRO A 363 -10.37 20.10 2.68
N LEU A 364 -10.52 19.07 1.83
CA LEU A 364 -11.63 18.91 0.91
C LEU A 364 -12.85 18.25 1.56
N ALA A 365 -12.79 17.90 2.85
CA ALA A 365 -13.94 17.42 3.62
C ALA A 365 -14.98 18.54 3.74
N GLY A 366 -16.03 18.50 2.90
CA GLY A 366 -17.04 19.55 2.76
C GLY A 366 -16.97 20.36 1.46
N TYR A 367 -16.08 20.01 0.53
CA TYR A 367 -16.11 20.57 -0.82
C TYR A 367 -17.38 20.11 -1.57
N PRO A 368 -17.99 20.93 -2.45
CA PRO A 368 -19.14 20.52 -3.25
C PRO A 368 -18.87 19.21 -4.01
N GLY A 369 -19.74 18.21 -3.83
CA GLY A 369 -19.57 16.87 -4.40
C GLY A 369 -18.92 15.82 -3.48
N SER A 370 -18.46 16.21 -2.28
CA SER A 370 -17.92 15.26 -1.28
C SER A 370 -18.99 14.49 -0.48
N GLU A 371 -20.21 15.02 -0.39
CA GLU A 371 -21.31 14.42 0.38
C GLU A 371 -21.80 13.11 -0.27
N GLY A 372 -21.83 12.02 0.50
CA GLY A 372 -22.24 10.69 0.03
C GLY A 372 -21.22 10.03 -0.90
N TRP A 373 -20.12 10.71 -1.23
CA TRP A 373 -19.17 10.26 -2.25
C TRP A 373 -18.35 9.06 -1.75
N VAL A 374 -17.88 9.09 -0.50
CA VAL A 374 -17.05 8.01 0.06
C VAL A 374 -17.87 6.72 0.15
N SER A 375 -19.09 6.76 0.71
CA SER A 375 -19.93 5.56 0.79
C SER A 375 -20.24 4.97 -0.59
N ARG A 376 -20.47 5.83 -1.60
CA ARG A 376 -20.71 5.39 -2.98
C ARG A 376 -19.50 4.67 -3.58
N ARG A 377 -18.29 5.26 -3.45
CA ARG A 377 -17.05 4.64 -3.94
C ARG A 377 -16.69 3.37 -3.18
N MET A 378 -16.99 3.29 -1.88
CA MET A 378 -16.85 2.05 -1.10
C MET A 378 -17.78 0.95 -1.61
N ALA A 379 -19.05 1.27 -1.91
CA ALA A 379 -20.01 0.33 -2.48
C ALA A 379 -19.61 -0.18 -3.87
N GLU A 380 -18.94 0.66 -4.66
CA GLU A 380 -18.37 0.30 -5.97
C GLU A 380 -17.08 -0.53 -5.87
N GLY A 381 -16.50 -0.70 -4.67
CA GLY A 381 -15.20 -1.34 -4.49
C GLY A 381 -14.02 -0.54 -5.03
N ARG A 382 -14.19 0.78 -5.22
CA ARG A 382 -13.18 1.71 -5.76
C ARG A 382 -12.44 2.48 -4.66
N VAL A 383 -12.39 1.94 -3.45
CA VAL A 383 -11.66 2.53 -2.32
C VAL A 383 -10.57 1.59 -1.86
N LEU A 384 -9.36 2.12 -1.74
CA LEU A 384 -8.24 1.53 -1.02
C LEU A 384 -8.20 2.16 0.38
N LEU A 385 -8.79 1.46 1.36
CA LEU A 385 -8.84 1.89 2.74
C LEU A 385 -7.54 1.47 3.47
N MET A 386 -6.71 2.45 3.79
CA MET A 386 -5.48 2.24 4.53
C MET A 386 -5.64 2.71 5.98
N VAL A 387 -5.32 1.84 6.93
CA VAL A 387 -5.39 2.14 8.36
C VAL A 387 -4.00 2.01 8.97
N ASP A 388 -3.40 3.14 9.34
CA ASP A 388 -2.02 3.18 9.86
C ASP A 388 -1.99 3.07 11.39
N GLY A 389 -1.20 2.11 11.89
CA GLY A 389 -0.72 2.05 13.26
C GLY A 389 -1.71 1.51 14.29
N ILE A 390 -2.14 0.23 14.19
CA ILE A 390 -2.92 -0.41 15.29
C ILE A 390 -2.16 -0.34 16.63
N ASP A 391 -0.82 -0.42 16.57
CA ASP A 391 0.03 -0.32 17.74
C ASP A 391 -0.02 1.04 18.43
N GLU A 392 -0.43 2.10 17.72
CA GLU A 392 -0.59 3.45 18.26
C GLU A 392 -1.92 3.64 19.01
N ALA A 393 -2.88 2.73 18.84
CA ALA A 393 -4.10 2.72 19.62
C ALA A 393 -3.87 2.10 21.01
N PRO A 394 -4.40 2.71 22.09
CA PRO A 394 -4.34 2.12 23.43
C PRO A 394 -4.88 0.68 23.45
N ALA A 395 -4.29 -0.20 24.26
CA ALA A 395 -4.66 -1.62 24.29
C ALA A 395 -6.17 -1.85 24.50
N GLY A 396 -6.82 -1.05 25.35
CA GLY A 396 -8.27 -1.11 25.59
C GLY A 396 -9.14 -0.70 24.39
N GLU A 397 -8.59 0.03 23.42
CA GLU A 397 -9.30 0.52 22.24
C GLU A 397 -9.16 -0.39 21.02
N ARG A 398 -8.17 -1.29 21.01
CA ARG A 398 -7.92 -2.21 19.87
C ARG A 398 -9.14 -3.08 19.56
N ARG A 399 -9.90 -3.53 20.59
CA ARG A 399 -11.16 -4.26 20.40
C ARG A 399 -12.20 -3.42 19.64
N ARG A 400 -12.34 -2.15 19.99
CA ARG A 400 -13.28 -1.23 19.34
C ARG A 400 -12.90 -0.99 17.87
N VAL A 401 -11.60 -0.88 17.59
CA VAL A 401 -11.07 -0.78 16.22
C VAL A 401 -11.40 -2.04 15.41
N ARG A 402 -11.21 -3.24 15.98
CA ARG A 402 -11.61 -4.49 15.31
C ARG A 402 -13.10 -4.54 15.00
N GLU A 403 -13.95 -4.21 15.97
CA GLU A 403 -15.41 -4.20 15.79
C GLU A 403 -15.84 -3.20 14.71
N TRP A 404 -15.21 -2.03 14.66
CA TRP A 404 -15.43 -1.03 13.63
C TRP A 404 -15.02 -1.53 12.23
N LEU A 405 -13.84 -2.14 12.10
CA LEU A 405 -13.40 -2.77 10.84
C LEU A 405 -14.35 -3.89 10.41
N THR A 406 -14.78 -4.75 11.34
CA THR A 406 -15.76 -5.82 11.07
C THR A 406 -17.05 -5.23 10.47
N GLY A 407 -17.60 -4.16 11.08
CA GLY A 407 -18.81 -3.52 10.61
C GLY A 407 -18.66 -2.90 9.21
N LEU A 408 -17.55 -2.21 8.96
CA LEU A 408 -17.26 -1.60 7.65
C LEU A 408 -17.11 -2.65 6.55
N LEU A 409 -16.34 -3.70 6.78
CA LEU A 409 -16.05 -4.73 5.78
C LEU A 409 -17.24 -5.65 5.52
N ALA A 410 -18.13 -5.82 6.51
CA ALA A 410 -19.41 -6.49 6.32
C ALA A 410 -20.36 -5.67 5.43
N ALA A 411 -20.39 -4.34 5.60
CA ALA A 411 -21.22 -3.45 4.79
C ALA A 411 -20.67 -3.24 3.37
N TYR A 412 -19.35 -3.27 3.20
CA TYR A 412 -18.66 -2.99 1.94
C TYR A 412 -17.64 -4.08 1.59
N PRO A 413 -18.09 -5.27 1.13
CA PRO A 413 -17.21 -6.43 0.93
C PRO A 413 -16.17 -6.23 -0.20
N GLY A 414 -16.46 -5.35 -1.18
CA GLY A 414 -15.58 -5.04 -2.30
C GLY A 414 -14.43 -4.07 -1.97
N VAL A 415 -14.41 -3.46 -0.79
CA VAL A 415 -13.35 -2.52 -0.39
C VAL A 415 -12.02 -3.26 -0.22
N ARG A 416 -10.96 -2.66 -0.75
CA ARG A 416 -9.59 -3.13 -0.55
C ARG A 416 -9.03 -2.47 0.69
N CYS A 417 -8.39 -3.26 1.56
CA CYS A 417 -7.98 -2.76 2.86
C CYS A 417 -6.54 -3.16 3.20
N LEU A 418 -5.74 -2.19 3.64
CA LEU A 418 -4.40 -2.44 4.14
C LEU A 418 -4.27 -1.82 5.53
N VAL A 419 -3.99 -2.65 6.52
CA VAL A 419 -3.86 -2.24 7.91
C VAL A 419 -2.42 -2.47 8.36
N THR A 420 -1.81 -1.52 9.06
CA THR A 420 -0.44 -1.66 9.56
C THR A 420 -0.40 -1.84 11.08
N THR A 421 0.55 -2.62 11.55
CA THR A 421 0.78 -2.84 12.98
C THR A 421 2.23 -3.22 13.26
N ARG A 422 2.64 -3.19 14.52
CA ARG A 422 3.81 -3.94 14.98
C ARG A 422 3.43 -5.41 15.22
N PRO A 423 4.35 -6.37 15.01
CA PRO A 423 4.10 -7.79 15.27
C PRO A 423 3.57 -8.04 16.69
N SER A 424 3.98 -7.19 17.62
CA SER A 424 3.63 -7.28 19.02
C SER A 424 2.28 -6.70 19.45
N ALA A 425 1.69 -5.81 18.66
CA ALA A 425 0.50 -5.09 19.10
C ALA A 425 -0.77 -5.95 19.00
N VAL A 426 -0.75 -6.98 18.15
CA VAL A 426 -1.86 -7.91 17.95
C VAL A 426 -1.29 -9.31 17.78
N ARG A 427 -1.98 -10.32 18.35
CA ARG A 427 -1.60 -11.73 18.14
C ARG A 427 -1.65 -12.11 16.66
N GLU A 428 -0.95 -13.16 16.29
CA GLU A 428 -1.15 -13.82 15.00
C GLU A 428 -2.63 -14.21 14.78
N GLY A 429 -3.07 -14.05 13.54
CA GLY A 429 -4.45 -14.29 13.12
C GLY A 429 -5.46 -13.33 13.75
N TRP A 430 -5.09 -12.10 14.08
CA TRP A 430 -6.00 -11.16 14.76
C TRP A 430 -7.16 -10.70 13.85
N LEU A 431 -6.89 -10.57 12.55
CA LEU A 431 -7.88 -10.23 11.51
C LEU A 431 -8.14 -11.37 10.52
N ALA A 432 -7.59 -12.57 10.75
CA ALA A 432 -7.77 -13.71 9.85
C ALA A 432 -9.25 -14.02 9.56
N GLU A 433 -10.11 -13.93 10.58
CA GLU A 433 -11.57 -14.12 10.44
C GLU A 433 -12.25 -13.11 9.50
N LEU A 434 -11.62 -11.95 9.26
CA LEU A 434 -12.08 -10.93 8.33
C LEU A 434 -11.47 -11.10 6.93
N GLY A 435 -10.76 -12.19 6.68
CA GLY A 435 -10.12 -12.51 5.39
C GLY A 435 -8.86 -11.68 5.11
N PHE A 436 -8.15 -11.24 6.14
CA PHE A 436 -6.87 -10.55 5.99
C PHE A 436 -5.73 -11.55 5.87
N ALA A 437 -4.89 -11.37 4.85
CA ALA A 437 -3.59 -12.03 4.78
C ALA A 437 -2.56 -11.27 5.64
N GLU A 438 -1.85 -11.99 6.50
CA GLU A 438 -0.82 -11.42 7.36
C GLU A 438 0.56 -11.46 6.65
N LEU A 439 1.19 -10.29 6.53
CA LEU A 439 2.50 -10.12 5.89
C LEU A 439 3.46 -9.41 6.85
N ASP A 440 4.65 -9.96 7.03
CA ASP A 440 5.74 -9.37 7.82
C ASP A 440 6.71 -8.63 6.92
N MET A 441 6.95 -7.35 7.21
CA MET A 441 7.99 -6.55 6.58
C MET A 441 9.36 -6.97 7.12
N LEU A 442 10.18 -7.50 6.23
CA LEU A 442 11.52 -7.96 6.56
C LEU A 442 12.50 -6.78 6.68
N PRO A 443 13.58 -6.91 7.48
CA PRO A 443 14.70 -5.98 7.44
C PRO A 443 15.28 -5.88 6.03
N MET A 444 15.85 -4.73 5.66
CA MET A 444 16.55 -4.57 4.39
C MET A 444 17.67 -5.60 4.28
N SER A 445 17.71 -6.33 3.17
CA SER A 445 18.86 -7.19 2.84
C SER A 445 20.13 -6.35 2.68
N ARG A 446 21.32 -6.97 2.72
CA ARG A 446 22.58 -6.24 2.45
C ARG A 446 22.55 -5.53 1.09
N GLY A 447 21.93 -6.15 0.08
CA GLY A 447 21.71 -5.54 -1.24
C GLY A 447 20.79 -4.32 -1.19
N ASP A 448 19.69 -4.42 -0.45
CA ASP A 448 18.75 -3.31 -0.25
C ASP A 448 19.38 -2.14 0.50
N VAL A 449 20.18 -2.43 1.54
CA VAL A 449 20.94 -1.40 2.28
C VAL A 449 21.91 -0.67 1.35
N ALA A 450 22.66 -1.40 0.52
CA ALA A 450 23.58 -0.79 -0.45
C ALA A 450 22.82 0.06 -1.50
N ALA A 451 21.69 -0.44 -2.01
CA ALA A 451 20.84 0.29 -2.94
C ALA A 451 20.24 1.55 -2.30
N PHE A 452 19.85 1.48 -1.02
CA PHE A 452 19.35 2.62 -0.25
C PHE A 452 20.43 3.71 -0.11
N ILE A 453 21.64 3.32 0.30
CA ILE A 453 22.79 4.23 0.44
C ILE A 453 23.10 4.90 -0.89
N ASP A 454 23.09 4.15 -1.99
CA ASP A 454 23.35 4.69 -3.33
C ASP A 454 22.29 5.71 -3.77
N ARG A 455 21.00 5.37 -3.62
CA ARG A 455 19.89 6.30 -3.94
C ARG A 455 19.97 7.57 -3.11
N TRP A 456 20.24 7.45 -1.81
CA TRP A 456 20.35 8.59 -0.91
C TRP A 456 21.51 9.52 -1.31
N HIS A 457 22.69 8.97 -1.58
CA HIS A 457 23.86 9.76 -1.96
C HIS A 457 23.72 10.37 -3.37
N THR A 458 23.09 9.66 -4.30
CA THR A 458 22.77 10.18 -5.64
C THR A 458 21.80 11.36 -5.54
N ALA A 459 20.76 11.23 -4.71
CA ALA A 459 19.82 12.30 -4.42
C ALA A 459 20.53 13.51 -3.81
N ALA A 460 21.36 13.31 -2.78
CA ALA A 460 22.15 14.37 -2.16
C ALA A 460 23.09 15.07 -3.14
N ALA A 461 23.69 14.34 -4.09
CA ALA A 461 24.53 14.90 -5.14
C ALA A 461 23.72 15.75 -6.14
N ALA A 462 22.49 15.34 -6.48
CA ALA A 462 21.60 16.10 -7.36
C ALA A 462 21.15 17.44 -6.73
N ALA A 463 20.99 17.50 -5.40
CA ALA A 463 20.67 18.74 -4.69
C ALA A 463 21.86 19.71 -4.54
N ALA A 464 23.08 19.29 -4.85
CA ALA A 464 24.31 20.10 -4.82
C ALA A 464 24.62 20.72 -6.20
N GLU A 465 23.61 21.30 -6.86
CA GLU A 465 23.75 21.88 -8.21
C GLU A 465 24.88 22.93 -8.26
N GLY A 466 25.85 22.71 -9.15
CA GLY A 466 26.96 23.64 -9.42
C GLY A 466 28.27 23.40 -8.66
N ASP A 467 28.33 22.45 -7.73
CA ASP A 467 29.54 22.11 -6.96
C ASP A 467 30.04 20.69 -7.30
N GLU A 468 30.99 20.60 -8.24
CA GLU A 468 31.58 19.33 -8.69
C GLU A 468 32.43 18.67 -7.59
N GLU A 469 33.16 19.45 -6.78
CA GLU A 469 34.00 18.92 -5.71
C GLU A 469 33.14 18.25 -4.61
N GLN A 470 32.01 18.86 -4.27
CA GLN A 470 31.07 18.27 -3.32
C GLN A 470 30.43 16.98 -3.83
N ARG A 471 30.14 16.88 -5.14
CA ARG A 471 29.63 15.65 -5.77
C ARG A 471 30.66 14.52 -5.73
N GLU A 472 31.92 14.80 -6.05
CA GLU A 472 33.01 13.80 -5.94
C GLU A 472 33.20 13.32 -4.49
N ARG A 473 33.16 14.24 -3.51
CA ARG A 473 33.25 13.88 -2.09
C ARG A 473 32.11 12.98 -1.62
N LEU A 474 30.87 13.29 -2.01
CA LEU A 474 29.69 12.48 -1.68
C LEU A 474 29.78 11.07 -2.29
N ALA A 475 30.30 10.94 -3.51
CA ALA A 475 30.53 9.64 -4.15
C ALA A 475 31.58 8.81 -3.39
N ARG A 476 32.68 9.43 -2.96
CA ARG A 476 33.71 8.74 -2.15
C ARG A 476 33.16 8.30 -0.78
N TRP A 477 32.40 9.15 -0.10
CA TRP A 477 31.81 8.80 1.19
C TRP A 477 30.73 7.72 1.07
N ARG A 478 30.00 7.67 -0.05
CA ARG A 478 29.10 6.56 -0.37
C ARG A 478 29.86 5.24 -0.38
N GLU A 479 30.97 5.16 -1.10
CA GLU A 479 31.78 3.94 -1.20
C GLU A 479 32.33 3.48 0.15
N LEU A 480 32.87 4.42 0.93
CA LEU A 480 33.34 4.14 2.29
C LEU A 480 32.21 3.66 3.20
N LEU A 481 31.01 4.22 3.06
CA LEU A 481 29.86 3.84 3.86
C LEU A 481 29.35 2.44 3.52
N VAL A 482 29.20 2.13 2.24
CA VAL A 482 28.78 0.78 1.79
C VAL A 482 29.76 -0.27 2.33
N ASP A 483 31.05 0.00 2.24
CA ASP A 483 32.10 -0.88 2.76
C ASP A 483 32.05 -0.99 4.29
N ALA A 484 31.90 0.13 5.02
CA ALA A 484 31.80 0.13 6.48
C ALA A 484 30.56 -0.63 6.97
N VAL A 485 29.40 -0.45 6.34
CA VAL A 485 28.14 -1.14 6.66
C VAL A 485 28.25 -2.64 6.37
N GLY A 486 28.99 -3.02 5.33
CA GLY A 486 29.26 -4.42 5.01
C GLY A 486 30.22 -5.11 5.99
N ARG A 487 31.22 -4.38 6.53
CA ARG A 487 32.22 -4.94 7.45
C ARG A 487 31.84 -4.85 8.93
N ILE A 488 31.20 -3.77 9.34
CA ILE A 488 30.89 -3.49 10.75
C ILE A 488 29.49 -4.01 11.06
N GLN A 489 29.40 -5.16 11.72
CA GLN A 489 28.16 -5.88 11.97
C GLN A 489 27.08 -5.01 12.65
N ASP A 490 27.41 -4.31 13.73
CA ASP A 490 26.44 -3.51 14.48
C ASP A 490 25.87 -2.37 13.62
N LEU A 491 26.72 -1.80 12.76
CA LEU A 491 26.31 -0.77 11.81
C LEU A 491 25.43 -1.37 10.70
N GLY A 492 25.77 -2.56 10.19
CA GLY A 492 24.97 -3.30 9.22
C GLY A 492 23.58 -3.66 9.72
N ARG A 493 23.47 -4.20 10.95
CA ARG A 493 22.19 -4.51 11.60
C ARG A 493 21.34 -3.26 11.81
N LEU A 494 21.97 -2.16 12.22
CA LEU A 494 21.28 -0.90 12.40
C LEU A 494 20.81 -0.34 11.05
N ALA A 495 21.64 -0.40 10.01
CA ALA A 495 21.35 0.06 8.67
C ALA A 495 20.29 -0.81 7.95
N ALA A 496 20.05 -2.06 8.38
CA ALA A 496 18.96 -2.88 7.87
C ALA A 496 17.55 -2.28 8.13
N ASN A 497 17.46 -1.30 9.06
CA ASN A 497 16.27 -0.50 9.27
C ASN A 497 16.32 0.76 8.38
N PRO A 498 15.36 0.99 7.46
CA PRO A 498 15.39 2.11 6.52
C PRO A 498 15.57 3.49 7.16
N LEU A 499 14.92 3.74 8.30
CA LEU A 499 15.09 5.00 9.03
C LEU A 499 16.54 5.17 9.46
N MET A 500 17.09 4.17 10.16
CA MET A 500 18.45 4.25 10.67
C MET A 500 19.46 4.33 9.53
N CYS A 501 19.22 3.63 8.42
CA CYS A 501 20.03 3.76 7.20
C CYS A 501 20.06 5.21 6.70
N SER A 502 18.90 5.87 6.62
CA SER A 502 18.82 7.28 6.21
C SER A 502 19.58 8.22 7.15
N LEU A 503 19.53 7.94 8.46
CA LEU A 503 20.24 8.71 9.48
C LEU A 503 21.76 8.48 9.42
N ILE A 504 22.18 7.25 9.17
CA ILE A 504 23.59 6.90 8.96
C ILE A 504 24.13 7.58 7.70
N CYS A 505 23.35 7.61 6.61
CA CYS A 505 23.73 8.32 5.38
C CYS A 505 23.87 9.83 5.62
N ALA A 506 22.91 10.43 6.34
CA ALA A 506 22.97 11.81 6.77
C ALA A 506 24.23 12.12 7.58
N LEU A 507 24.50 11.32 8.60
CA LEU A 507 25.65 11.49 9.48
C LEU A 507 26.97 11.28 8.73
N ASN A 508 27.01 10.33 7.79
CA ASN A 508 28.15 10.09 6.92
C ASN A 508 28.49 11.32 6.07
N ALA A 509 27.49 11.95 5.45
CA ALA A 509 27.67 13.17 4.68
C ALA A 509 28.04 14.39 5.55
N ASP A 510 27.48 14.47 6.76
CA ASP A 510 27.75 15.55 7.72
C ASP A 510 29.17 15.47 8.31
N ARG A 511 29.63 14.27 8.66
CA ARG A 511 30.96 14.01 9.28
C ARG A 511 32.04 13.61 8.28
N GLN A 512 31.85 13.92 7.00
CA GLN A 512 32.85 13.72 5.95
C GLN A 512 33.37 12.29 5.85
N GLY A 513 32.50 11.29 5.99
CA GLY A 513 32.87 9.87 5.89
C GLY A 513 33.16 9.17 7.22
N HIS A 514 33.15 9.88 8.36
CA HIS A 514 33.49 9.31 9.66
C HIS A 514 32.24 9.01 10.49
N LEU A 515 32.00 7.73 10.78
CA LEU A 515 30.90 7.29 11.64
C LEU A 515 31.36 6.88 13.04
N PRO A 516 30.59 7.21 14.09
CA PRO A 516 30.79 6.64 15.41
C PRO A 516 30.60 5.12 15.41
N SER A 517 31.27 4.44 16.34
CA SER A 517 31.11 3.00 16.55
C SER A 517 30.10 2.72 17.66
N GLY A 518 29.22 1.74 17.43
CA GLY A 518 28.20 1.30 18.39
C GLY A 518 26.87 2.08 18.31
N ARG A 519 25.78 1.40 18.67
CA ARG A 519 24.41 1.89 18.53
C ARG A 519 24.15 3.19 19.32
N MET A 520 24.65 3.29 20.55
CA MET A 520 24.45 4.48 21.42
C MET A 520 25.14 5.71 20.83
N ALA A 521 26.41 5.59 20.42
CA ALA A 521 27.17 6.71 19.86
C ALA A 521 26.59 7.22 18.53
N LEU A 522 25.93 6.35 17.75
CA LEU A 522 25.20 6.74 16.56
C LEU A 522 23.96 7.58 16.89
N TYR A 523 23.22 7.25 17.94
CA TYR A 523 22.10 8.07 18.40
C TYR A 523 22.56 9.43 18.95
N ASP A 524 23.63 9.46 19.75
CA ASP A 524 24.20 10.71 20.25
C ASP A 524 24.65 11.62 19.11
N ALA A 525 25.41 11.08 18.15
CA ALA A 525 25.90 11.84 17.01
C ALA A 525 24.77 12.34 16.09
N ALA A 526 23.70 11.54 15.97
CA ALA A 526 22.49 11.94 15.24
C ALA A 526 21.71 13.05 15.95
N LEU A 527 21.55 12.96 17.27
CA LEU A 527 20.90 14.01 18.07
C LEU A 527 21.71 15.30 18.01
N GLU A 528 23.03 15.24 18.17
CA GLU A 528 23.93 16.39 18.03
C GLU A 528 23.76 17.06 16.66
N MET A 529 23.75 16.27 15.58
CA MET A 529 23.54 16.77 14.22
C MET A 529 22.16 17.45 14.05
N LEU A 530 21.09 16.88 14.61
CA LEU A 530 19.73 17.42 14.50
C LEU A 530 19.51 18.68 15.34
N LEU A 531 20.09 18.74 16.54
CA LEU A 531 19.89 19.82 17.52
C LEU A 531 20.82 21.02 17.30
N VAL A 532 22.08 20.80 16.89
CA VAL A 532 23.13 21.84 16.87
C VAL A 532 23.37 22.39 15.47
N ARG A 533 23.74 21.53 14.51
CA ARG A 533 24.22 21.97 13.19
C ARG A 533 23.13 22.54 12.28
N ARG A 534 21.87 22.12 12.47
CA ARG A 534 20.73 22.61 11.67
C ARG A 534 20.45 24.10 11.87
N ASP A 535 20.72 24.62 13.07
CA ASP A 535 20.54 26.04 13.38
C ASP A 535 21.69 26.89 12.83
N GLU A 536 22.92 26.37 12.83
CA GLU A 536 24.11 27.03 12.26
C GLU A 536 24.05 27.14 10.72
N GLU A 537 23.62 26.09 10.02
CA GLU A 537 23.58 26.05 8.55
C GLU A 537 22.47 26.92 7.92
N ARG A 538 21.42 27.30 8.67
CA ARG A 538 20.36 28.21 8.19
C ARG A 538 20.73 29.69 8.27
N GLY A 539 21.91 30.03 8.81
CA GLY A 539 22.38 31.41 8.92
C GLY A 539 21.49 32.30 9.78
N VAL A 540 20.67 31.71 10.67
CA VAL A 540 19.78 32.44 11.56
C VAL A 540 20.54 32.76 12.84
N ASP A 541 20.93 34.03 13.01
CA ASP A 541 21.63 34.49 14.21
C ASP A 541 20.76 34.20 15.47
N PRO A 542 21.24 33.40 16.44
CA PRO A 542 20.55 33.12 17.70
C PRO A 542 20.10 34.39 18.45
N ALA A 543 20.77 35.52 18.20
CA ALA A 543 20.44 36.83 18.77
C ALA A 543 19.17 37.48 18.19
N SER A 544 18.69 37.05 17.03
CA SER A 544 17.58 37.71 16.30
C SER A 544 16.22 37.58 16.97
N GLU A 545 16.02 36.54 17.80
CA GLU A 545 14.74 36.26 18.47
C GLU A 545 14.86 36.22 20.00
N GLY A 546 16.05 36.24 20.60
CA GLY A 546 16.23 36.42 22.06
C GLY A 546 15.96 35.18 22.95
N LEU A 547 15.92 33.97 22.38
CA LEU A 547 15.92 32.70 23.14
C LEU A 547 16.85 31.69 22.44
N ALA A 548 17.98 31.37 23.08
CA ALA A 548 18.95 30.38 22.58
C ALA A 548 19.05 29.24 23.59
N LEU A 549 18.57 28.05 23.20
CA LEU A 549 18.68 26.85 24.01
C LEU A 549 19.96 26.10 23.62
N SER A 550 20.84 25.82 24.59
CA SER A 550 21.98 24.94 24.35
C SER A 550 21.52 23.50 24.07
N GLU A 551 22.37 22.70 23.43
CA GLU A 551 22.09 21.29 23.14
C GLU A 551 21.61 20.53 24.39
N LEU A 552 22.34 20.64 25.50
CA LEU A 552 21.99 20.02 26.77
C LEU A 552 20.62 20.48 27.31
N GLN A 553 20.27 21.76 27.10
CA GLN A 553 18.97 22.28 27.51
C GLN A 553 17.83 21.72 26.64
N GLN A 554 18.05 21.67 25.32
CA GLN A 554 17.08 21.08 24.40
C GLN A 554 16.87 19.60 24.71
N GLN A 555 17.95 18.83 24.86
CA GLN A 555 17.89 17.41 25.19
C GLN A 555 17.15 17.15 26.50
N ALA A 556 17.42 17.91 27.56
CA ALA A 556 16.74 17.75 28.84
C ALA A 556 15.22 18.04 28.75
N LEU A 557 14.80 19.02 27.95
CA LEU A 557 13.38 19.31 27.73
C LEU A 557 12.72 18.21 26.88
N LEU A 558 13.39 17.74 25.84
CA LEU A 558 12.92 16.65 24.98
C LEU A 558 12.79 15.34 25.76
N GLN A 559 13.74 15.02 26.64
CA GLN A 559 13.69 13.89 27.56
C GLN A 559 12.43 13.92 28.44
N LYS A 560 12.09 15.08 29.03
CA LYS A 560 10.88 15.22 29.86
C LYS A 560 9.59 14.94 29.06
N LEU A 561 9.54 15.37 27.80
CA LEU A 561 8.40 15.11 26.91
C LEU A 561 8.34 13.63 26.48
N ALA A 562 9.47 13.06 26.08
CA ALA A 562 9.59 11.65 25.70
C ALA A 562 9.22 10.70 26.84
N TYR A 563 9.73 11.00 28.04
CA TYR A 563 9.44 10.24 29.25
C TYR A 563 7.96 10.22 29.58
N TRP A 564 7.28 11.37 29.45
CA TRP A 564 5.84 11.45 29.66
C TRP A 564 5.08 10.58 28.65
N LEU A 565 5.45 10.62 27.38
CA LEU A 565 4.80 9.81 26.34
C LEU A 565 4.92 8.32 26.63
N ILE A 566 6.15 7.84 26.91
CA ILE A 566 6.42 6.44 27.23
C ILE A 566 5.65 6.00 28.48
N ARG A 567 5.71 6.77 29.57
CA ARG A 567 5.05 6.43 30.83
C ARG A 567 3.52 6.34 30.72
N ASN A 568 2.91 7.10 29.80
CA ASN A 568 1.46 7.10 29.60
C ASN A 568 1.01 6.22 28.42
N GLY A 569 1.93 5.50 27.77
CA GLY A 569 1.65 4.73 26.57
C GLY A 569 1.04 5.57 25.45
N GLN A 570 1.44 6.84 25.33
CA GLN A 570 0.97 7.79 24.32
C GLN A 570 2.04 7.99 23.24
N SER A 571 1.60 8.31 22.02
CA SER A 571 2.49 8.66 20.91
C SER A 571 2.51 10.17 20.61
N GLU A 572 1.54 10.93 21.13
CA GLU A 572 1.38 12.37 20.90
C GLU A 572 1.04 13.11 22.20
N LEU A 573 1.42 14.38 22.27
CA LEU A 573 1.03 15.33 23.30
C LEU A 573 0.08 16.37 22.71
N SER A 574 -0.91 16.82 23.47
CA SER A 574 -1.54 18.11 23.14
C SER A 574 -0.56 19.26 23.44
N GLU A 575 -0.70 20.37 22.72
CA GLU A 575 0.13 21.56 22.96
C GLU A 575 0.01 22.03 24.41
N HIS A 576 -1.18 21.97 25.00
CA HIS A 576 -1.38 22.27 26.43
C HIS A 576 -0.61 21.31 27.35
N GLN A 577 -0.58 20.01 27.05
CA GLN A 577 0.21 19.04 27.81
C GLN A 577 1.70 19.33 27.68
N ALA A 578 2.20 19.57 26.47
CA ALA A 578 3.60 19.89 26.23
C ALA A 578 4.03 21.18 26.95
N LEU A 579 3.20 22.23 26.87
CA LEU A 579 3.40 23.49 27.58
C LEU A 579 3.47 23.29 29.10
N GLY A 580 2.52 22.57 29.69
CA GLY A 580 2.53 22.32 31.12
C GLY A 580 3.77 21.54 31.60
N ARG A 581 4.32 20.65 30.76
CA ARG A 581 5.58 19.95 31.08
C ARG A 581 6.79 20.86 31.00
N ILE A 582 6.85 21.73 30.00
CA ILE A 582 7.91 22.73 29.87
C ILE A 582 7.82 23.74 31.02
N GLU A 583 6.63 24.24 31.33
CA GLU A 583 6.38 25.16 32.44
C GLU A 583 6.85 24.58 33.77
N HIS A 584 6.62 23.29 34.01
CA HIS A 584 7.13 22.61 35.20
C HIS A 584 8.66 22.44 35.20
N ALA A 585 9.28 22.33 34.02
CA ALA A 585 10.72 22.13 33.87
C ALA A 585 11.52 23.44 34.00
N LEU A 586 10.99 24.57 33.51
CA LEU A 586 11.73 25.84 33.44
C LEU A 586 12.26 26.35 34.80
N PRO A 587 11.54 26.23 35.93
CA PRO A 587 12.09 26.62 37.24
C PRO A 587 13.35 25.85 37.65
N GLN A 588 13.54 24.64 37.11
CA GLN A 588 14.74 23.81 37.33
C GLN A 588 15.90 24.18 36.39
N MET A 589 15.65 25.09 35.43
CA MET A 589 16.59 25.50 34.39
C MET A 589 16.66 27.04 34.30
N PRO A 590 17.06 27.75 35.36
CA PRO A 590 17.00 29.21 35.46
C PRO A 590 17.81 29.97 34.39
N GLN A 591 18.75 29.28 33.74
CA GLN A 591 19.51 29.76 32.59
C GLN A 591 18.67 29.94 31.32
N ILE A 592 17.49 29.33 31.22
CA ILE A 592 16.56 29.50 30.09
C ILE A 592 15.70 30.73 30.34
N GLN A 593 16.01 31.82 29.63
CA GLN A 593 15.28 33.09 29.72
C GLN A 593 14.16 33.15 28.68
N GLY A 594 13.06 32.39 28.88
CA GLY A 594 11.95 32.33 27.94
C GLY A 594 10.65 31.79 28.52
N ASP A 595 9.53 32.21 27.94
CA ASP A 595 8.19 31.68 28.23
C ASP A 595 8.03 30.24 27.68
N PRO A 596 7.31 29.33 28.36
CA PRO A 596 7.07 27.96 27.90
C PRO A 596 6.62 27.84 26.44
N GLY A 597 5.77 28.77 25.97
CA GLY A 597 5.28 28.79 24.60
C GLY A 597 6.35 29.12 23.58
N ARG A 598 7.32 29.96 23.94
CA ARG A 598 8.47 30.25 23.07
C ARG A 598 9.44 29.08 23.03
N VAL A 599 9.67 28.43 24.16
CA VAL A 599 10.52 27.24 24.27
C VAL A 599 9.96 26.08 23.46
N LEU A 600 8.65 25.79 23.58
CA LEU A 600 8.01 24.73 22.80
C LEU A 600 8.09 25.00 21.30
N ARG A 601 7.88 26.25 20.89
CA ARG A 601 7.96 26.66 19.49
C ARG A 601 9.38 26.50 18.94
N GLN A 602 10.39 26.86 19.73
CA GLN A 602 11.79 26.64 19.37
C GLN A 602 12.09 25.15 19.20
N LEU A 603 11.69 24.30 20.15
CA LEU A 603 11.87 22.86 20.03
C LEU A 603 11.16 22.29 18.79
N THR A 604 9.96 22.75 18.46
CA THR A 604 9.17 22.24 17.34
C THR A 604 9.71 22.71 15.97
N VAL A 605 10.19 23.95 15.88
CA VAL A 605 10.66 24.54 14.62
C VAL A 605 12.14 24.25 14.34
N ARG A 606 12.96 24.11 15.39
CA ARG A 606 14.43 24.06 15.26
C ARG A 606 15.05 22.69 15.53
N SER A 607 14.58 21.94 16.53
CA SER A 607 15.24 20.69 16.96
C SER A 607 15.29 19.59 15.87
N GLY A 608 14.36 19.60 14.92
CA GLY A 608 14.19 18.51 13.94
C GLY A 608 13.79 17.15 14.53
N VAL A 609 13.62 17.08 15.86
CA VAL A 609 13.26 15.88 16.62
C VAL A 609 11.79 15.91 17.05
N LEU A 610 11.24 17.11 17.28
CA LEU A 610 9.80 17.35 17.48
C LEU A 610 9.17 18.01 16.26
N ARG A 611 7.88 17.74 16.06
CA ARG A 611 7.05 18.42 15.05
C ARG A 611 5.63 18.65 15.59
N GLN A 612 4.90 19.48 14.86
CA GLN A 612 3.47 19.72 15.06
C GLN A 612 2.73 19.25 13.80
N PRO A 613 2.22 18.00 13.76
CA PRO A 613 1.59 17.44 12.57
C PRO A 613 0.23 18.08 12.29
N GLU A 614 -0.51 18.44 13.35
CA GLU A 614 -1.79 19.13 13.31
C GLU A 614 -1.78 20.28 14.32
N PRO A 615 -2.56 21.36 14.10
CA PRO A 615 -2.67 22.45 15.06
C PRO A 615 -3.03 21.93 16.46
N GLY A 616 -2.23 22.28 17.47
CA GLY A 616 -2.43 21.86 18.85
C GLY A 616 -1.94 20.46 19.22
N VAL A 617 -1.28 19.73 18.33
CA VAL A 617 -0.70 18.39 18.59
C VAL A 617 0.82 18.41 18.41
N VAL A 618 1.56 17.75 19.28
CA VAL A 618 3.04 17.66 19.25
C VAL A 618 3.46 16.20 19.34
N ASP A 619 4.34 15.76 18.43
CA ASP A 619 4.91 14.41 18.44
C ASP A 619 6.41 14.41 18.10
N PHE A 620 7.06 13.29 18.40
CA PHE A 620 8.42 13.04 17.93
C PHE A 620 8.38 12.66 16.45
N VAL A 621 9.30 13.19 15.64
CA VAL A 621 9.35 12.87 14.21
C VAL A 621 9.54 11.36 14.00
N HIS A 622 10.24 10.69 14.93
CA HIS A 622 10.29 9.23 14.98
C HIS A 622 10.33 8.68 16.42
N ARG A 623 9.64 7.55 16.63
CA ARG A 623 9.55 6.87 17.93
C ARG A 623 10.90 6.38 18.47
N THR A 624 11.87 6.06 17.61
CA THR A 624 13.22 5.67 18.06
C THR A 624 13.91 6.76 18.90
N PHE A 625 13.77 8.04 18.53
CA PHE A 625 14.32 9.13 19.34
C PHE A 625 13.51 9.35 20.62
N GLN A 626 12.20 9.16 20.56
CA GLN A 626 11.36 9.13 21.77
C GLN A 626 11.82 8.03 22.72
N ASP A 627 11.99 6.79 22.24
CA ASP A 627 12.41 5.64 23.04
C ASP A 627 13.82 5.87 23.63
N TYR A 628 14.76 6.43 22.86
CA TYR A 628 16.10 6.81 23.33
C TYR A 628 16.06 7.83 24.47
N LEU A 629 15.45 9.00 24.22
CA LEU A 629 15.39 10.10 25.18
C LEU A 629 14.55 9.74 26.41
N GLY A 630 13.45 9.01 26.22
CA GLY A 630 12.59 8.57 27.31
C GLY A 630 13.22 7.45 28.15
N ALA A 631 14.00 6.55 27.54
CA ALA A 631 14.80 5.56 28.27
C ALA A 631 15.88 6.23 29.14
N GLN A 632 16.58 7.23 28.59
CA GLN A 632 17.54 8.03 29.36
C GLN A 632 16.87 8.70 30.56
N ALA A 633 15.73 9.36 30.35
CA ALA A 633 14.99 10.02 31.41
C ALA A 633 14.48 9.05 32.48
N ALA A 634 14.01 7.86 32.11
CA ALA A 634 13.54 6.84 33.05
C ALA A 634 14.67 6.38 33.99
N ILE A 635 15.90 6.26 33.48
CA ILE A 635 17.08 5.97 34.30
C ILE A 635 17.43 7.14 35.22
N GLU A 636 17.43 8.37 34.69
CA GLU A 636 17.78 9.57 35.47
C GLU A 636 16.79 9.86 36.61
N GLU A 637 15.50 9.59 36.42
CA GLU A 637 14.45 9.69 37.45
C GLU A 637 14.45 8.49 38.44
N GLY A 638 15.24 7.44 38.16
CA GLY A 638 15.32 6.25 39.00
C GLY A 638 14.13 5.29 38.87
N ASP A 639 13.35 5.39 37.80
CA ASP A 639 12.13 4.61 37.55
C ASP A 639 12.42 3.20 36.99
N ILE A 640 13.49 2.56 37.49
CA ILE A 640 13.83 1.16 37.22
C ILE A 640 12.65 0.21 37.51
N PRO A 641 11.87 0.34 38.60
CA PRO A 641 10.72 -0.53 38.84
C PRO A 641 9.72 -0.51 37.69
N MET A 642 9.42 0.67 37.15
CA MET A 642 8.48 0.82 36.03
C MET A 642 9.00 0.12 34.76
N LEU A 643 10.31 0.25 34.46
CA LEU A 643 10.94 -0.47 33.34
C LEU A 643 10.83 -1.99 33.51
N VAL A 644 11.04 -2.49 34.74
CA VAL A 644 10.93 -3.93 35.05
C VAL A 644 9.48 -4.40 34.93
N ASP A 645 8.51 -3.60 35.39
CA ASP A 645 7.07 -3.93 35.35
C ASP A 645 6.54 -4.07 33.92
N HIS A 646 7.13 -3.36 32.96
CA HIS A 646 6.73 -3.43 31.56
C HIS A 646 7.66 -4.30 30.69
N ALA A 647 8.65 -4.99 31.28
CA ALA A 647 9.65 -5.76 30.54
C ALA A 647 9.13 -6.97 29.75
N HIS A 648 7.91 -7.41 30.04
CA HIS A 648 7.23 -8.47 29.31
C HIS A 648 6.38 -7.95 28.13
N GLU A 649 6.32 -6.62 27.95
CA GLU A 649 5.58 -5.97 26.88
C GLU A 649 6.54 -5.57 25.76
N ASP A 650 6.23 -5.94 24.52
CA ASP A 650 7.12 -5.68 23.37
C ASP A 650 7.34 -4.19 23.09
N GLN A 651 6.33 -3.37 23.40
CA GLN A 651 6.41 -1.93 23.16
C GLN A 651 7.51 -1.24 23.99
N TRP A 652 7.99 -1.92 25.04
CA TRP A 652 9.04 -1.48 25.95
C TRP A 652 10.40 -2.13 25.68
N GLU A 653 10.49 -3.09 24.76
CA GLU A 653 11.74 -3.81 24.50
C GLU A 653 12.88 -2.87 24.12
N ASP A 654 12.68 -2.02 23.11
CA ASP A 654 13.68 -1.02 22.70
C ASP A 654 13.96 -0.02 23.83
N VAL A 655 12.94 0.41 24.57
CA VAL A 655 13.10 1.34 25.71
C VAL A 655 14.01 0.72 26.78
N ILE A 656 13.83 -0.55 27.12
CA ILE A 656 14.61 -1.24 28.15
C ILE A 656 16.04 -1.50 27.67
N ARG A 657 16.22 -1.91 26.41
CA ARG A 657 17.54 -2.07 25.80
C ARG A 657 18.32 -0.75 25.83
N LEU A 658 17.69 0.35 25.41
CA LEU A 658 18.29 1.68 25.45
C LEU A 658 18.54 2.16 26.89
N ALA A 659 17.64 1.83 27.83
CA ALA A 659 17.82 2.15 29.25
C ALA A 659 19.05 1.45 29.83
N VAL A 660 19.30 0.18 29.48
CA VAL A 660 20.55 -0.54 29.83
C VAL A 660 21.78 0.17 29.25
N GLY A 661 21.68 0.68 28.02
CA GLY A 661 22.72 1.48 27.38
C GLY A 661 23.04 2.76 28.16
N HIS A 662 22.02 3.51 28.55
CA HIS A 662 22.15 4.76 29.33
C HIS A 662 22.53 4.55 30.79
N ALA A 663 22.14 3.43 31.39
CA ALA A 663 22.32 3.15 32.81
C ALA A 663 23.79 3.13 33.23
N ARG A 664 24.07 3.73 34.40
CA ARG A 664 25.37 3.61 35.05
C ARG A 664 25.55 2.18 35.56
N ARG A 665 26.80 1.79 35.86
CA ARG A 665 27.14 0.42 36.31
C ARG A 665 26.18 -0.17 37.36
N ARG A 666 25.82 0.60 38.39
CA ARG A 666 24.93 0.14 39.48
C ARG A 666 23.48 -0.03 39.01
N GLU A 667 22.92 0.97 38.34
CA GLU A 667 21.55 0.97 37.80
C GLU A 667 21.38 -0.16 36.78
N ARG A 668 22.39 -0.37 35.92
CA ARG A 668 22.42 -1.42 34.92
C ARG A 668 22.35 -2.81 35.55
N ALA A 669 23.18 -3.05 36.57
CA ALA A 669 23.19 -4.28 37.34
C ALA A 669 21.84 -4.51 38.05
N GLU A 670 21.28 -3.47 38.64
CA GLU A 670 19.98 -3.52 39.32
C GLU A 670 18.83 -3.85 38.36
N LEU A 671 18.76 -3.17 37.21
CA LEU A 671 17.73 -3.40 36.20
C LEU A 671 17.74 -4.85 35.71
N LEU A 672 18.90 -5.34 35.28
CA LEU A 672 19.03 -6.73 34.79
C LEU A 672 18.73 -7.75 35.90
N ALA A 673 19.23 -7.53 37.13
CA ALA A 673 18.96 -8.44 38.24
C ALA A 673 17.46 -8.49 38.61
N ARG A 674 16.75 -7.36 38.53
CA ARG A 674 15.30 -7.31 38.78
C ARG A 674 14.50 -7.98 37.66
N ILE A 675 14.89 -7.81 36.39
CA ILE A 675 14.28 -8.53 35.26
C ILE A 675 14.44 -10.05 35.43
N LEU A 676 15.65 -10.52 35.79
CA LEU A 676 15.89 -11.95 36.03
C LEU A 676 15.08 -12.49 37.21
N ARG A 677 15.03 -11.75 38.33
CA ARG A 677 14.21 -12.14 39.49
C ARG A 677 12.74 -12.27 39.11
N ARG A 678 12.22 -11.31 38.35
CA ARG A 678 10.84 -11.36 37.86
C ARG A 678 10.62 -12.57 36.93
N ALA A 679 11.60 -12.93 36.12
CA ALA A 679 11.55 -14.15 35.30
C ALA A 679 11.50 -15.44 36.13
N GLU A 680 11.95 -15.43 37.39
CA GLU A 680 11.81 -16.55 38.32
C GLU A 680 10.45 -16.54 39.03
N GLU A 681 9.96 -15.35 39.38
CA GLU A 681 8.69 -15.14 40.09
C GLU A 681 7.45 -15.32 39.20
N GLU A 682 7.57 -15.03 37.89
CA GLU A 682 6.46 -15.06 36.91
C GLU A 682 6.75 -16.03 35.75
N PRO A 683 6.49 -17.35 35.92
CA PRO A 683 6.81 -18.38 34.92
C PRO A 683 6.21 -18.13 33.53
N GLN A 684 5.04 -17.49 33.48
CA GLN A 684 4.34 -17.14 32.25
C GLN A 684 5.08 -16.12 31.36
N HIS A 685 5.97 -15.30 31.94
CA HIS A 685 6.77 -14.30 31.23
C HIS A 685 8.27 -14.63 31.24
N ALA A 686 8.67 -15.72 31.91
CA ALA A 686 10.05 -16.10 32.14
C ALA A 686 10.88 -16.19 30.85
N HIS A 687 10.34 -16.82 29.81
CA HIS A 687 11.02 -16.97 28.51
C HIS A 687 11.45 -15.62 27.95
N ARG A 688 10.46 -14.71 27.82
CA ARG A 688 10.63 -13.38 27.27
C ARG A 688 11.58 -12.51 28.08
N LEU A 689 11.43 -12.50 29.41
CA LEU A 689 12.25 -11.68 30.30
C LEU A 689 13.73 -12.09 30.25
N ARG A 690 14.02 -13.40 30.15
CA ARG A 690 15.39 -13.92 30.00
C ARG A 690 16.01 -13.54 28.66
N LEU A 691 15.24 -13.63 27.58
CA LEU A 691 15.70 -13.21 26.25
C LEU A 691 15.95 -11.71 26.19
N LEU A 692 15.06 -10.88 26.75
CA LEU A 692 15.26 -9.44 26.84
C LEU A 692 16.54 -9.11 27.63
N ALA A 693 16.75 -9.76 28.78
CA ALA A 693 17.96 -9.57 29.57
C ALA A 693 19.22 -9.94 28.78
N ALA A 694 19.18 -11.03 28.00
CA ALA A 694 20.28 -11.44 27.13
C ALA A 694 20.52 -10.42 25.99
N ALA A 695 19.47 -9.95 25.33
CA ALA A 695 19.53 -8.93 24.28
C ALA A 695 20.12 -7.59 24.78
N CYS A 696 19.94 -7.30 26.07
CA CYS A 696 20.51 -6.12 26.73
C CYS A 696 22.04 -6.21 26.94
N LEU A 697 22.64 -7.42 26.93
CA LEU A 697 24.08 -7.57 27.13
C LEU A 697 24.92 -6.90 26.02
N GLU A 698 24.36 -6.79 24.81
CA GLU A 698 24.98 -6.11 23.67
C GLU A 698 25.23 -4.62 23.94
N LEU A 699 24.31 -3.96 24.65
CA LEU A 699 24.40 -2.52 24.98
C LEU A 699 25.06 -2.27 26.34
N ALA A 700 25.37 -3.33 27.10
CA ALA A 700 25.99 -3.26 28.41
C ALA A 700 27.52 -3.12 28.32
N VAL A 701 28.01 -1.90 28.10
CA VAL A 701 29.44 -1.58 27.99
C VAL A 701 30.25 -2.03 29.22
N GLU A 702 29.73 -1.81 30.43
CA GLU A 702 30.34 -2.23 31.70
C GLU A 702 29.28 -2.92 32.58
N LEU A 703 29.49 -4.18 32.95
CA LEU A 703 28.55 -4.92 33.80
C LEU A 703 29.31 -5.73 34.84
N ASP A 704 28.73 -5.85 36.04
CA ASP A 704 29.28 -6.73 37.07
C ASP A 704 29.38 -8.18 36.52
N PRO A 705 30.55 -8.85 36.61
CA PRO A 705 30.72 -10.21 36.10
C PRO A 705 29.67 -11.18 36.64
N ALA A 706 29.26 -11.05 37.90
CA ALA A 706 28.26 -11.93 38.49
C ALA A 706 26.87 -11.74 37.86
N VAL A 707 26.49 -10.51 37.51
CA VAL A 707 25.23 -10.22 36.82
C VAL A 707 25.29 -10.70 35.38
N ARG A 708 26.42 -10.50 34.70
CA ARG A 708 26.64 -11.03 33.35
C ARG A 708 26.49 -12.55 33.33
N GLU A 709 27.15 -13.24 34.24
CA GLU A 709 27.06 -14.70 34.39
C GLU A 709 25.62 -15.16 34.69
N ALA A 710 24.89 -14.44 35.56
CA ALA A 710 23.50 -14.75 35.85
C ALA A 710 22.60 -14.62 34.60
N VAL A 711 22.75 -13.54 33.83
CA VAL A 711 22.00 -13.34 32.57
C VAL A 711 22.35 -14.43 31.56
N THR A 712 23.64 -14.70 31.36
CA THR A 712 24.12 -15.76 30.46
C THR A 712 23.60 -17.14 30.87
N THR A 713 23.57 -17.45 32.18
CA THR A 713 23.03 -18.71 32.71
C THR A 713 21.52 -18.81 32.48
N ALA A 714 20.79 -17.72 32.70
CA ALA A 714 19.36 -17.68 32.45
C ALA A 714 19.02 -17.84 30.96
N ALA A 715 19.84 -17.28 30.07
CA ALA A 715 19.74 -17.49 28.62
C ALA A 715 20.10 -18.94 28.24
N ALA A 716 21.15 -19.51 28.85
CA ALA A 716 21.55 -20.90 28.62
C ALA A 716 20.47 -21.91 28.99
N ALA A 717 19.61 -21.60 29.97
CA ALA A 717 18.46 -22.45 30.29
C ALA A 717 17.43 -22.57 29.15
N LEU A 718 17.49 -21.68 28.15
CA LEU A 718 16.67 -21.72 26.93
C LEU A 718 17.37 -22.45 25.76
N ILE A 719 18.58 -22.98 26.00
CA ILE A 719 19.45 -23.56 24.99
C ILE A 719 19.66 -25.07 25.29
N PRO A 720 19.58 -25.96 24.29
CA PRO A 720 19.32 -25.67 22.87
C PRO A 720 17.85 -25.32 22.59
N PRO A 721 17.59 -24.43 21.61
CA PRO A 721 16.23 -24.22 21.12
C PRO A 721 15.69 -25.53 20.54
N ARG A 722 14.45 -25.88 20.87
CA ARG A 722 13.80 -27.13 20.42
C ARG A 722 12.91 -26.94 19.20
N THR A 723 12.62 -25.69 18.84
CA THR A 723 11.78 -25.33 17.71
C THR A 723 12.40 -24.18 16.94
N THR A 724 12.04 -24.06 15.67
CA THR A 724 12.43 -22.96 14.78
C THR A 724 11.99 -21.60 15.33
N GLU A 725 10.87 -21.54 16.04
CA GLU A 725 10.34 -20.31 16.66
C GLU A 725 11.21 -19.89 17.83
N ALA A 726 11.50 -20.82 18.75
CA ALA A 726 12.40 -20.57 19.85
C ALA A 726 13.80 -20.17 19.35
N ALA A 727 14.25 -20.75 18.24
CA ALA A 727 15.50 -20.39 17.60
C ALA A 727 15.51 -18.95 17.05
N LYS A 728 14.41 -18.48 16.46
CA LYS A 728 14.28 -17.10 15.98
C LYS A 728 14.22 -16.10 17.14
N GLU A 729 13.42 -16.39 18.16
CA GLU A 729 13.34 -15.54 19.37
C GLU A 729 14.69 -15.46 20.09
N LEU A 730 15.42 -16.57 20.15
CA LEU A 730 16.75 -16.63 20.73
C LEU A 730 17.78 -15.86 19.89
N ALA A 731 17.63 -15.84 18.55
CA ALA A 731 18.50 -15.07 17.67
C ALA A 731 18.41 -13.55 17.89
N ASP A 732 17.25 -13.04 18.34
CA ASP A 732 17.05 -11.62 18.67
C ASP A 732 17.91 -11.17 19.85
N ALA A 733 18.30 -12.07 20.75
CA ALA A 733 19.26 -11.79 21.82
C ALA A 733 20.69 -11.54 21.30
N GLY A 734 20.96 -11.81 20.02
CA GLY A 734 22.19 -11.42 19.34
C GLY A 734 23.36 -12.39 19.54
N PRO A 735 24.60 -11.97 19.20
CA PRO A 735 25.76 -12.87 19.11
C PRO A 735 26.18 -13.51 20.43
N VAL A 736 25.73 -12.98 21.58
CA VAL A 736 26.03 -13.54 22.90
C VAL A 736 25.53 -14.98 23.03
N VAL A 737 24.44 -15.32 22.34
CA VAL A 737 23.87 -16.66 22.31
C VAL A 737 24.77 -17.65 21.57
N LEU A 738 25.53 -17.21 20.56
CA LEU A 738 26.35 -18.11 19.74
C LEU A 738 27.38 -18.88 20.56
N GLU A 739 27.91 -18.28 21.62
CA GLU A 739 28.88 -18.92 22.52
C GLU A 739 28.23 -20.00 23.41
N LEU A 740 26.91 -19.97 23.54
CA LEU A 740 26.14 -20.91 24.34
C LEU A 740 25.51 -22.03 23.50
N LEU A 741 25.36 -21.83 22.18
CA LEU A 741 24.79 -22.83 21.30
C LEU A 741 25.68 -24.09 21.24
N PRO A 742 25.11 -25.29 21.42
CA PRO A 742 25.89 -26.52 21.40
C PRO A 742 26.33 -26.90 19.98
N GLY A 743 27.42 -27.67 19.91
CA GLY A 743 27.80 -28.40 18.70
C GLY A 743 26.82 -29.54 18.38
N PRO A 744 26.99 -30.20 17.22
CA PRO A 744 26.08 -31.26 16.76
C PRO A 744 26.07 -32.51 17.67
N GLU A 745 27.06 -32.67 18.55
CA GLU A 745 27.20 -33.88 19.35
C GLU A 745 26.09 -34.03 20.41
N GLY A 746 25.31 -35.10 20.31
CA GLY A 746 24.31 -35.47 21.34
C GLY A 746 22.96 -34.77 21.21
N LEU A 747 22.71 -34.07 20.10
CA LEU A 747 21.42 -33.47 19.77
C LEU A 747 20.59 -34.40 18.87
N ASP A 748 19.26 -34.32 18.97
CA ASP A 748 18.36 -34.87 17.95
C ASP A 748 18.29 -33.96 16.71
N ASP A 749 17.82 -34.51 15.59
CA ASP A 749 17.82 -33.82 14.28
C ASP A 749 17.01 -32.50 14.32
N ALA A 750 15.88 -32.47 15.02
CA ALA A 750 15.02 -31.30 15.13
C ALA A 750 15.68 -30.17 15.93
N THR A 751 16.35 -30.54 17.04
CA THR A 751 17.10 -29.60 17.89
C THR A 751 18.33 -29.09 17.17
N ALA A 752 19.07 -29.96 16.46
CA ALA A 752 20.20 -29.57 15.62
C ALA A 752 19.78 -28.58 14.53
N HIS A 753 18.64 -28.82 13.88
CA HIS A 753 18.07 -27.90 12.90
C HIS A 753 17.73 -26.55 13.53
N ALA A 754 17.06 -26.53 14.69
CA ALA A 754 16.75 -25.30 15.41
C ALA A 754 18.01 -24.52 15.83
N VAL A 755 19.10 -25.19 16.24
CA VAL A 755 20.39 -24.54 16.53
C VAL A 755 20.97 -23.86 15.29
N VAL A 756 20.97 -24.55 14.15
CA VAL A 756 21.43 -24.00 12.87
C VAL A 756 20.54 -22.83 12.43
N VAL A 757 19.22 -22.91 12.58
CA VAL A 757 18.30 -21.78 12.33
C VAL A 757 18.65 -20.59 13.20
N CYS A 758 18.90 -20.79 14.50
CA CYS A 758 19.27 -19.71 15.41
C CYS A 758 20.57 -19.04 14.93
N ALA A 759 21.63 -19.81 14.70
CA ALA A 759 22.93 -19.30 14.29
C ALA A 759 22.92 -18.60 12.92
N THR A 760 22.17 -19.16 11.95
CA THR A 760 21.98 -18.55 10.62
C THR A 760 21.09 -17.31 10.65
N THR A 761 20.21 -17.17 11.64
CA THR A 761 19.39 -15.97 11.84
C THR A 761 20.19 -14.85 12.50
N ILE A 762 21.12 -15.16 13.41
CA ILE A 762 22.04 -14.16 13.97
C ILE A 762 22.93 -13.57 12.87
N GLY A 763 23.35 -14.35 11.88
CA GLY A 763 23.90 -13.84 10.61
C GLY A 763 25.22 -13.07 10.76
N THR A 764 26.13 -13.58 11.59
CA THR A 764 27.47 -13.01 11.81
C THR A 764 28.56 -14.01 11.48
N GLU A 765 29.70 -13.53 10.98
CA GLU A 765 30.86 -14.39 10.67
C GLU A 765 31.34 -15.19 11.91
N ARG A 766 31.07 -14.69 13.13
CA ARG A 766 31.32 -15.42 14.39
C ARG A 766 30.57 -16.75 14.49
N ALA A 767 29.48 -16.92 13.76
CA ALA A 767 28.71 -18.16 13.72
C ALA A 767 29.33 -19.21 12.80
N ILE A 768 30.21 -18.83 11.86
CA ILE A 768 30.77 -19.74 10.85
C ILE A 768 31.44 -20.97 11.47
N PRO A 769 32.29 -20.88 12.51
CA PRO A 769 32.90 -22.06 13.11
C PRO A 769 31.87 -23.06 13.65
N LEU A 770 30.79 -22.57 14.27
CA LEU A 770 29.68 -23.39 14.75
C LEU A 770 28.95 -24.03 13.57
N LEU A 771 28.54 -23.24 12.58
CA LEU A 771 27.81 -23.73 11.39
C LEU A 771 28.62 -24.75 10.59
N ALA A 772 29.94 -24.57 10.50
CA ALA A 772 30.85 -25.52 9.86
C ALA A 772 30.89 -26.87 10.61
N ALA A 773 30.67 -26.91 11.92
CA ALA A 773 30.57 -28.16 12.66
C ALA A 773 29.33 -28.98 12.25
N TYR A 774 28.24 -28.31 11.86
CA TYR A 774 27.00 -28.95 11.40
C TYR A 774 27.00 -29.34 9.92
N ALA A 775 28.02 -28.97 9.13
CA ALA A 775 28.05 -29.25 7.70
C ALA A 775 28.02 -30.75 7.34
N ASP A 776 28.49 -31.61 8.25
CA ASP A 776 28.50 -33.07 8.10
C ASP A 776 27.37 -33.78 8.87
N HIS A 777 26.42 -33.04 9.43
CA HIS A 777 25.28 -33.60 10.17
C HIS A 777 24.45 -34.55 9.27
N PRO A 778 23.93 -35.70 9.77
CA PRO A 778 23.24 -36.70 8.94
C PRO A 778 21.86 -36.27 8.42
N ALA A 779 21.13 -35.43 9.14
CA ALA A 779 19.83 -34.91 8.69
C ALA A 779 19.94 -33.94 7.51
N LEU A 780 19.14 -34.17 6.45
CA LEU A 780 19.11 -33.33 5.25
C LEU A 780 18.58 -31.92 5.54
N GLU A 781 17.58 -31.78 6.41
CA GLU A 781 16.99 -30.48 6.80
C GLU A 781 18.06 -29.53 7.36
N VAL A 782 18.96 -30.04 8.21
CA VAL A 782 20.08 -29.27 8.79
C VAL A 782 21.03 -28.78 7.70
N ARG A 783 21.43 -29.67 6.78
CA ARG A 783 22.34 -29.33 5.68
C ARG A 783 21.70 -28.37 4.68
N SER A 784 20.42 -28.52 4.42
CA SER A 784 19.65 -27.66 3.53
C SER A 784 19.55 -26.26 4.11
N GLN A 785 19.26 -26.12 5.42
CA GLN A 785 19.28 -24.81 6.08
C GLN A 785 20.63 -24.10 5.95
N LEU A 786 21.75 -24.82 6.07
CA LEU A 786 23.10 -24.27 5.82
C LEU A 786 23.28 -23.82 4.37
N ALA A 787 22.86 -24.65 3.41
CA ALA A 787 22.98 -24.34 1.98
C ALA A 787 22.18 -23.10 1.57
N PHE A 788 21.00 -22.89 2.14
CA PHE A 788 20.15 -21.71 1.88
C PHE A 788 20.60 -20.45 2.61
N SER A 789 21.42 -20.58 3.66
CA SER A 789 21.77 -19.45 4.53
C SER A 789 23.02 -18.69 4.12
N TRP A 790 23.79 -19.19 3.13
CA TRP A 790 25.01 -18.55 2.67
C TRP A 790 24.85 -17.03 2.41
N PRO A 791 23.81 -16.51 1.72
CA PRO A 791 23.73 -15.09 1.33
C PRO A 791 23.79 -14.10 2.51
N ARG A 792 23.64 -14.60 3.74
CA ARG A 792 23.71 -13.82 4.98
C ARG A 792 25.15 -13.54 5.45
N PHE A 793 26.15 -14.22 4.89
CA PHE A 793 27.55 -14.21 5.32
C PHE A 793 28.49 -13.75 4.21
N ASP A 794 29.76 -13.48 4.55
CA ASP A 794 30.79 -13.29 3.53
C ASP A 794 30.93 -14.54 2.66
N THR A 795 30.91 -14.32 1.35
CA THR A 795 30.86 -15.42 0.40
C THR A 795 32.12 -16.28 0.47
N ARG A 796 33.31 -15.67 0.50
CA ARG A 796 34.53 -16.47 0.46
C ARG A 796 34.82 -17.18 1.77
N GLU A 797 34.44 -16.59 2.90
CA GLU A 797 34.62 -17.17 4.23
C GLU A 797 33.64 -18.32 4.46
N TYR A 798 32.34 -18.07 4.31
CA TYR A 798 31.29 -19.08 4.49
C TYR A 798 31.43 -20.22 3.48
N GLY A 799 31.73 -19.89 2.22
CA GLY A 799 31.93 -20.85 1.17
C GLY A 799 33.03 -21.86 1.47
N ARG A 800 34.17 -21.39 1.98
CA ARG A 800 35.29 -22.27 2.34
C ARG A 800 34.98 -23.15 3.54
N ALA A 801 34.33 -22.60 4.57
CA ALA A 801 34.10 -23.30 5.82
C ALA A 801 32.93 -24.30 5.77
N VAL A 802 31.85 -23.93 5.07
CA VAL A 802 30.58 -24.68 5.06
C VAL A 802 30.32 -25.28 3.69
N VAL A 803 30.23 -24.47 2.64
CA VAL A 803 29.64 -24.96 1.38
C VAL A 803 30.56 -25.83 0.56
N ALA A 804 31.88 -25.67 0.66
CA ALA A 804 32.83 -26.63 0.10
C ALA A 804 32.60 -28.06 0.64
N ARG A 805 32.12 -28.20 1.89
CA ARG A 805 31.78 -29.50 2.49
C ARG A 805 30.42 -29.99 2.02
N LEU A 806 29.44 -29.10 1.92
CA LEU A 806 28.10 -29.42 1.42
C LEU A 806 28.12 -29.84 -0.06
N ALA A 807 28.92 -29.17 -0.90
CA ALA A 807 29.04 -29.43 -2.32
C ALA A 807 29.61 -30.83 -2.65
N ALA A 808 30.39 -31.41 -1.72
CA ALA A 808 30.90 -32.77 -1.86
C ALA A 808 29.81 -33.85 -1.64
N ARG A 809 28.60 -33.47 -1.23
CA ARG A 809 27.46 -34.36 -1.02
C ARG A 809 26.51 -34.28 -2.21
N GLU A 810 25.99 -35.43 -2.63
CA GLU A 810 25.07 -35.51 -3.78
C GLU A 810 23.61 -35.16 -3.43
N ASP A 811 23.26 -35.08 -2.14
CA ASP A 811 21.89 -34.92 -1.65
C ASP A 811 21.53 -33.48 -1.24
N VAL A 812 22.51 -32.57 -1.15
CA VAL A 812 22.28 -31.18 -0.77
C VAL A 812 22.16 -30.30 -2.01
N ARG A 813 21.13 -29.45 -2.04
CA ARG A 813 20.96 -28.42 -3.07
C ARG A 813 21.60 -27.11 -2.64
N LEU A 814 22.48 -26.57 -3.48
CA LEU A 814 23.13 -25.28 -3.24
C LEU A 814 22.32 -24.15 -3.89
N MET A 815 22.03 -23.10 -3.12
CA MET A 815 21.36 -21.92 -3.63
C MET A 815 22.37 -20.87 -4.10
N VAL A 816 22.11 -20.28 -5.27
CA VAL A 816 22.89 -19.20 -5.87
C VAL A 816 21.96 -18.02 -6.07
N THR A 817 22.29 -16.91 -5.44
CA THR A 817 21.56 -15.63 -5.47
C THR A 817 22.42 -14.47 -5.99
N SER A 818 23.73 -14.67 -6.12
CA SER A 818 24.67 -13.66 -6.59
C SER A 818 25.75 -14.21 -7.52
N ARG A 819 26.39 -13.31 -8.28
CA ARG A 819 27.55 -13.65 -9.12
C ARG A 819 28.73 -14.15 -8.29
N ALA A 820 28.98 -13.58 -7.11
CA ALA A 820 30.09 -13.96 -6.25
C ALA A 820 29.98 -15.43 -5.78
N GLU A 821 28.75 -15.89 -5.49
CA GLU A 821 28.48 -17.29 -5.14
C GLU A 821 28.72 -18.21 -6.35
N ALA A 822 28.26 -17.83 -7.53
CA ALA A 822 28.51 -18.60 -8.76
C ALA A 822 30.01 -18.70 -9.07
N GLU A 823 30.76 -17.60 -8.92
CA GLU A 823 32.23 -17.58 -9.05
C GLU A 823 32.91 -18.48 -8.02
N PHE A 824 32.39 -18.55 -6.78
CA PHE A 824 32.90 -19.48 -5.80
C PHE A 824 32.64 -20.93 -6.19
N LEU A 825 31.41 -21.26 -6.58
CA LEU A 825 31.08 -22.62 -7.00
C LEU A 825 31.93 -23.07 -8.19
N ALA A 826 32.31 -22.15 -9.09
CA ALA A 826 33.25 -22.41 -10.18
C ALA A 826 34.64 -22.90 -9.72
N THR A 827 35.02 -22.65 -8.47
CA THR A 827 36.27 -23.12 -7.88
C THR A 827 36.17 -24.53 -7.27
N LEU A 828 34.96 -25.07 -7.13
CA LEU A 828 34.73 -26.38 -6.51
C LEU A 828 34.90 -27.51 -7.53
N PRO A 829 35.38 -28.70 -7.09
CA PRO A 829 35.67 -29.81 -7.98
C PRO A 829 34.42 -30.44 -8.60
N ALA A 830 33.30 -30.45 -7.87
CA ALA A 830 32.03 -31.00 -8.32
C ALA A 830 30.87 -30.24 -7.66
N VAL A 831 29.76 -30.14 -8.38
CA VAL A 831 28.49 -29.59 -7.90
C VAL A 831 27.36 -30.46 -8.44
N HIS A 832 26.53 -31.00 -7.56
CA HIS A 832 25.51 -31.99 -7.92
C HIS A 832 24.12 -31.41 -8.09
N ARG A 833 23.72 -30.45 -7.25
CA ARG A 833 22.37 -29.88 -7.26
C ARG A 833 22.42 -28.38 -7.03
N VAL A 834 21.83 -27.60 -7.94
CA VAL A 834 21.88 -26.13 -7.88
C VAL A 834 20.52 -25.52 -8.12
N GLU A 835 20.21 -24.50 -7.34
CA GLU A 835 19.09 -23.61 -7.55
C GLU A 835 19.57 -22.18 -7.74
N PHE A 836 19.21 -21.58 -8.87
CA PHE A 836 19.41 -20.16 -9.15
C PHE A 836 18.15 -19.40 -8.74
N SER A 837 18.27 -18.50 -7.77
CA SER A 837 17.15 -17.71 -7.26
C SER A 837 17.37 -16.22 -7.47
N GLY A 838 16.38 -15.55 -8.05
CA GLY A 838 16.38 -14.10 -8.32
C GLY A 838 17.02 -13.68 -9.64
N ALA A 839 17.38 -12.39 -9.72
CA ALA A 839 17.80 -11.70 -10.94
C ALA A 839 19.24 -12.04 -11.40
N LEU A 840 19.43 -13.26 -11.91
CA LEU A 840 20.72 -13.78 -12.34
C LEU A 840 20.83 -13.87 -13.86
N THR A 841 21.89 -13.27 -14.40
CA THR A 841 22.14 -13.24 -15.84
C THR A 841 22.70 -14.57 -16.35
N GLU A 842 22.58 -14.79 -17.66
CA GLU A 842 23.14 -15.96 -18.32
C GLU A 842 24.65 -16.12 -18.10
N GLU A 843 25.42 -15.02 -18.10
CA GLU A 843 26.85 -15.04 -17.82
C GLU A 843 27.12 -15.65 -16.44
N THR A 844 26.35 -15.26 -15.42
CA THR A 844 26.48 -15.79 -14.06
C THR A 844 26.13 -17.27 -13.97
N VAL A 845 25.01 -17.68 -14.59
CA VAL A 845 24.58 -19.09 -14.61
C VAL A 845 25.65 -19.98 -15.27
N ARG A 846 26.30 -19.48 -16.33
CA ARG A 846 27.33 -20.23 -17.07
C ARG A 846 28.61 -20.49 -16.27
N LEU A 847 28.88 -19.76 -15.19
CA LEU A 847 30.06 -19.96 -14.33
C LEU A 847 30.03 -21.28 -13.55
N VAL A 848 28.84 -21.77 -13.19
CA VAL A 848 28.70 -22.94 -12.31
C VAL A 848 29.11 -24.23 -13.05
N PRO A 849 29.90 -25.14 -12.44
CA PRO A 849 30.28 -26.42 -13.03
C PRO A 849 29.05 -27.30 -13.33
N ARG A 850 29.05 -27.96 -14.48
CA ARG A 850 27.89 -28.74 -14.98
C ARG A 850 28.15 -30.24 -15.15
N THR A 851 29.40 -30.68 -15.13
CA THR A 851 29.80 -32.06 -15.46
C THR A 851 29.09 -33.11 -14.60
N ASP A 852 28.94 -32.84 -13.30
CA ASP A 852 28.34 -33.75 -12.31
C ASP A 852 26.95 -33.31 -11.84
N LEU A 853 26.35 -32.33 -12.52
CA LEU A 853 25.08 -31.71 -12.14
C LEU A 853 23.90 -32.65 -12.40
N GLN A 854 23.29 -33.15 -11.33
CA GLN A 854 22.13 -34.04 -11.31
C GLN A 854 20.79 -33.28 -11.28
N GLU A 855 20.76 -32.07 -10.71
CA GLU A 855 19.56 -31.24 -10.54
C GLU A 855 19.85 -29.76 -10.83
N LEU A 856 19.02 -29.14 -11.67
CA LEU A 856 19.09 -27.73 -12.03
C LEU A 856 17.72 -27.05 -11.84
N ARG A 857 17.68 -26.03 -10.99
CA ARG A 857 16.47 -25.23 -10.73
C ARG A 857 16.69 -23.75 -11.03
N PHE A 858 15.65 -23.10 -11.55
CA PHE A 858 15.54 -21.64 -11.62
C PHE A 858 14.29 -21.18 -10.90
N HIS A 859 14.43 -20.20 -10.02
CA HIS A 859 13.37 -19.67 -9.18
C HIS A 859 13.34 -18.14 -9.28
N GLU A 860 12.17 -17.56 -9.57
CA GLU A 860 11.94 -16.11 -9.59
C GLU A 860 12.94 -15.32 -10.45
N ASN A 861 13.45 -15.92 -11.54
CA ASN A 861 14.38 -15.24 -12.43
C ASN A 861 13.61 -14.39 -13.48
N PRO A 862 13.82 -13.06 -13.53
CA PRO A 862 13.26 -12.19 -14.55
C PRO A 862 13.96 -12.27 -15.90
N TYR A 863 15.15 -12.87 -15.97
CA TYR A 863 15.91 -12.96 -17.20
C TYR A 863 15.67 -14.30 -17.90
N GLY A 864 15.57 -14.26 -19.24
CA GLY A 864 15.58 -15.48 -20.05
C GLY A 864 16.99 -16.07 -20.08
N ILE A 865 17.09 -17.39 -19.90
CA ILE A 865 18.36 -18.12 -19.93
C ILE A 865 18.33 -19.11 -21.10
N ASP A 866 19.38 -19.11 -21.92
CA ASP A 866 19.54 -20.11 -22.97
C ASP A 866 19.82 -21.50 -22.37
N LEU A 867 18.82 -22.37 -22.42
CA LEU A 867 18.89 -23.72 -21.89
C LEU A 867 19.79 -24.65 -22.71
N SER A 868 20.45 -24.20 -23.79
CA SER A 868 21.52 -24.98 -24.45
C SER A 868 22.62 -25.44 -23.48
N LEU A 869 22.82 -24.71 -22.37
CA LEU A 869 23.77 -25.04 -21.31
C LEU A 869 23.55 -26.43 -20.68
N VAL A 870 22.33 -26.98 -20.76
CA VAL A 870 22.04 -28.32 -20.20
C VAL A 870 22.73 -29.44 -20.97
N HIS A 871 23.23 -29.17 -22.20
CA HIS A 871 23.99 -30.15 -22.99
C HIS A 871 25.38 -30.39 -22.40
N ASP A 872 25.89 -29.47 -21.59
CA ASP A 872 27.13 -29.62 -20.84
C ASP A 872 26.93 -30.37 -19.51
N ALA A 873 25.70 -30.83 -19.21
CA ALA A 873 25.34 -31.52 -17.97
C ALA A 873 24.86 -32.96 -18.25
N PRO A 874 25.77 -33.92 -18.51
CA PRO A 874 25.41 -35.27 -18.94
C PRO A 874 24.70 -36.10 -17.87
N THR A 875 24.88 -35.77 -16.59
CA THR A 875 24.26 -36.46 -15.44
C THR A 875 22.91 -35.84 -15.02
N LEU A 876 22.46 -34.78 -15.70
CA LEU A 876 21.26 -34.04 -15.33
C LEU A 876 20.01 -34.93 -15.44
N SER A 877 19.35 -35.11 -14.29
CA SER A 877 18.19 -35.98 -14.15
C SER A 877 16.90 -35.21 -13.84
N MET A 878 17.03 -34.02 -13.23
CA MET A 878 15.90 -33.18 -12.82
C MET A 878 16.13 -31.73 -13.25
N PHE A 879 15.11 -31.14 -13.87
CA PHE A 879 15.08 -29.74 -14.28
C PHE A 879 13.81 -29.07 -13.77
N MET A 880 13.93 -27.88 -13.17
CA MET A 880 12.80 -27.16 -12.59
C MET A 880 12.82 -25.66 -12.89
N LEU A 881 11.67 -25.12 -13.24
CA LEU A 881 11.37 -23.69 -13.31
C LEU A 881 10.22 -23.37 -12.35
N LEU A 882 10.42 -22.40 -11.45
CA LEU A 882 9.44 -21.95 -10.49
C LEU A 882 9.30 -20.41 -10.53
N ASN A 883 8.08 -19.90 -10.73
CA ASN A 883 7.74 -18.48 -10.65
C ASN A 883 8.62 -17.54 -11.52
N ASN A 884 9.16 -18.04 -12.62
CA ASN A 884 10.04 -17.24 -13.48
C ASN A 884 9.23 -16.34 -14.40
N THR A 885 9.59 -15.06 -14.46
CA THR A 885 9.00 -14.08 -15.38
C THR A 885 9.82 -13.93 -16.67
N GLY A 886 11.09 -14.37 -16.66
CA GLY A 886 11.93 -14.46 -17.84
C GLY A 886 11.39 -15.44 -18.89
N ARG A 887 11.81 -15.28 -20.15
CA ARG A 887 11.43 -16.17 -21.25
C ARG A 887 12.35 -17.40 -21.29
N PHE A 888 11.79 -18.60 -21.17
CA PHE A 888 12.53 -19.86 -21.24
C PHE A 888 12.08 -20.69 -22.45
N ASP A 889 13.02 -21.13 -23.29
CA ASP A 889 12.75 -22.10 -24.36
C ASP A 889 13.17 -23.51 -23.91
N LEU A 890 12.21 -24.43 -23.78
CA LEU A 890 12.45 -25.81 -23.36
C LEU A 890 12.95 -26.72 -24.49
N ALA A 891 12.99 -26.24 -25.74
CA ALA A 891 13.45 -27.04 -26.88
C ALA A 891 14.82 -27.72 -26.68
N PRO A 892 15.83 -27.11 -26.03
CA PRO A 892 17.10 -27.76 -25.74
C PRO A 892 17.01 -29.04 -24.89
N LEU A 893 15.98 -29.19 -24.04
CA LEU A 893 15.80 -30.39 -23.22
C LEU A 893 15.48 -31.65 -24.03
N ALA A 894 14.99 -31.51 -25.27
CA ALA A 894 14.59 -32.63 -26.11
C ALA A 894 15.67 -33.69 -26.36
N ARG A 895 16.95 -33.33 -26.21
CA ARG A 895 18.12 -34.20 -26.46
C ARG A 895 18.84 -34.64 -25.19
N THR A 896 18.23 -34.45 -24.02
CA THR A 896 18.85 -34.79 -22.73
C THR A 896 18.31 -36.10 -22.17
N ALA A 897 18.99 -36.62 -21.15
CA ALA A 897 18.55 -37.78 -20.36
C ALA A 897 17.74 -37.37 -19.11
N VAL A 898 17.24 -36.12 -19.06
CA VAL A 898 16.44 -35.61 -17.93
C VAL A 898 15.17 -36.44 -17.78
N LYS A 899 14.92 -36.90 -16.55
CA LYS A 899 13.79 -37.75 -16.19
C LYS A 899 12.61 -36.96 -15.63
N ARG A 900 12.87 -35.83 -14.97
CA ARG A 900 11.85 -35.03 -14.29
C ARG A 900 11.95 -33.57 -14.76
N VAL A 901 10.86 -33.06 -15.32
CA VAL A 901 10.73 -31.66 -15.75
C VAL A 901 9.56 -31.03 -15.00
N ILE A 902 9.81 -29.94 -14.28
CA ILE A 902 8.79 -29.23 -13.49
C ILE A 902 8.78 -27.77 -13.91
N VAL A 903 7.62 -27.23 -14.27
CA VAL A 903 7.42 -25.83 -14.66
C VAL A 903 6.17 -25.31 -13.97
N LEU A 904 6.34 -24.41 -13.01
CA LEU A 904 5.29 -23.91 -12.15
C LEU A 904 5.31 -22.37 -12.12
N GLY A 905 4.17 -21.72 -12.31
CA GLY A 905 4.02 -20.28 -12.14
C GLY A 905 4.83 -19.42 -13.12
N CYS A 906 5.21 -19.96 -14.28
CA CYS A 906 6.09 -19.27 -15.23
C CYS A 906 5.29 -18.53 -16.31
N ALA A 907 5.57 -17.25 -16.53
CA ALA A 907 4.78 -16.41 -17.42
C ALA A 907 5.06 -16.65 -18.92
N ALA A 908 6.29 -17.05 -19.28
CA ALA A 908 6.74 -17.10 -20.68
C ALA A 908 7.64 -18.34 -20.96
N VAL A 909 7.03 -19.48 -21.33
CA VAL A 909 7.76 -20.74 -21.55
C VAL A 909 7.49 -21.31 -22.95
N THR A 910 8.43 -21.26 -23.89
CA THR A 910 8.23 -21.81 -25.24
C THR A 910 8.80 -23.22 -25.40
N GLY A 911 8.45 -23.90 -26.50
CA GLY A 911 9.11 -25.16 -26.88
C GLY A 911 8.57 -26.42 -26.17
N LEU A 912 7.41 -26.36 -25.52
CA LEU A 912 6.78 -27.49 -24.81
C LEU A 912 6.62 -28.74 -25.69
N ALA A 913 6.27 -28.58 -26.96
CA ALA A 913 6.16 -29.69 -27.91
C ALA A 913 7.45 -30.51 -28.09
N ALA A 914 8.61 -29.90 -27.80
CA ALA A 914 9.90 -30.58 -27.90
C ALA A 914 10.10 -31.63 -26.79
N LEU A 915 9.41 -31.50 -25.65
CA LEU A 915 9.47 -32.44 -24.52
C LEU A 915 9.01 -33.84 -24.93
N GLY A 916 8.09 -33.93 -25.90
CA GLY A 916 7.66 -35.20 -26.49
C GLY A 916 8.75 -36.03 -27.16
N ARG A 917 9.90 -35.43 -27.48
CA ARG A 917 11.04 -36.16 -28.06
C ARG A 917 11.98 -36.72 -27.00
N MET A 918 11.76 -36.42 -25.72
CA MET A 918 12.59 -36.88 -24.62
C MET A 918 12.32 -38.37 -24.34
N THR A 919 13.31 -39.22 -24.61
CA THR A 919 13.16 -40.68 -24.43
C THR A 919 13.29 -41.14 -22.98
N ALA A 920 13.84 -40.29 -22.10
CA ALA A 920 14.07 -40.58 -20.69
C ALA A 920 13.07 -39.89 -19.74
N LEU A 921 12.19 -39.02 -20.26
CA LEU A 921 11.24 -38.27 -19.44
C LEU A 921 10.21 -39.22 -18.81
N GLU A 922 10.16 -39.23 -17.48
CA GLU A 922 9.30 -40.08 -16.64
C GLU A 922 8.23 -39.24 -15.93
N HIS A 923 8.56 -38.01 -15.53
CA HIS A 923 7.67 -37.10 -14.80
C HIS A 923 7.67 -35.70 -15.43
N LEU A 924 6.47 -35.19 -15.70
CA LEU A 924 6.27 -33.84 -16.20
C LEU A 924 5.23 -33.11 -15.35
N SER A 925 5.57 -31.91 -14.90
CA SER A 925 4.64 -31.06 -14.15
C SER A 925 4.55 -29.68 -14.78
N LEU A 926 3.35 -29.27 -15.19
CA LEU A 926 3.07 -27.98 -15.80
C LEU A 926 1.85 -27.36 -15.10
N ALA A 927 2.04 -26.28 -14.34
CA ALA A 927 0.93 -25.58 -13.69
C ALA A 927 1.14 -24.05 -13.67
N ALA A 928 0.04 -23.30 -13.74
CA ALA A 928 0.04 -21.83 -13.72
C ALA A 928 1.01 -21.19 -14.73
N ILE A 929 1.03 -21.70 -15.96
CA ILE A 929 1.81 -21.13 -17.08
C ILE A 929 0.96 -20.03 -17.74
N GLY A 930 1.58 -18.90 -18.11
CA GLY A 930 0.88 -17.66 -18.52
C GLY A 930 -0.24 -17.83 -19.58
N ALA A 931 -1.31 -17.01 -19.45
CA ALA A 931 -2.56 -17.10 -20.23
C ALA A 931 -2.40 -17.03 -21.76
N SER A 932 -1.30 -16.46 -22.27
CA SER A 932 -0.96 -16.41 -23.70
C SER A 932 -0.57 -17.76 -24.30
N GLN A 933 -0.45 -18.82 -23.50
CA GLN A 933 -0.03 -20.15 -23.95
C GLN A 933 -1.10 -21.24 -23.92
N ARG A 934 -2.36 -20.88 -23.57
CA ARG A 934 -3.50 -21.82 -23.63
C ARG A 934 -3.73 -22.43 -25.03
N GLY A 935 -3.07 -21.93 -26.07
CA GLY A 935 -3.07 -22.50 -27.43
C GLY A 935 -1.84 -23.33 -27.84
N GLU A 936 -0.77 -23.40 -27.03
CA GLU A 936 0.48 -24.12 -27.39
C GLU A 936 0.68 -25.47 -26.69
N LEU A 937 -0.09 -25.78 -25.63
CA LEU A 937 -0.05 -27.09 -24.98
C LEU A 937 -0.77 -28.13 -25.85
N HIS A 938 -0.16 -28.50 -26.98
CA HIS A 938 -0.57 -29.65 -27.77
C HIS A 938 -0.19 -30.93 -27.01
N LEU A 939 -1.07 -31.36 -26.10
CA LEU A 939 -0.86 -32.55 -25.28
C LEU A 939 -0.44 -33.80 -26.08
N PRO A 940 -0.95 -34.07 -27.32
CA PRO A 940 -0.47 -35.17 -28.14
C PRO A 940 1.03 -35.11 -28.47
N LEU A 941 1.60 -33.91 -28.61
CA LEU A 941 3.03 -33.75 -28.86
C LEU A 941 3.82 -34.04 -27.59
N VAL A 942 3.38 -33.55 -26.43
CA VAL A 942 4.04 -33.80 -25.13
C VAL A 942 4.02 -35.28 -24.74
N LEU A 943 2.88 -35.95 -24.94
CA LEU A 943 2.73 -37.40 -24.71
C LEU A 943 3.50 -38.27 -25.72
N GLY A 944 4.19 -37.67 -26.70
CA GLY A 944 5.17 -38.37 -27.54
C GLY A 944 6.33 -38.97 -26.75
N ALA A 945 6.57 -38.49 -25.51
CA ALA A 945 7.60 -39.02 -24.62
C ALA A 945 7.22 -40.44 -24.15
N PRO A 946 7.94 -41.49 -24.59
CA PRO A 946 7.47 -42.88 -24.47
C PRO A 946 7.52 -43.44 -23.04
N ARG A 947 8.20 -42.77 -22.11
CA ARG A 947 8.34 -43.19 -20.72
C ARG A 947 7.59 -42.30 -19.72
N LEU A 948 6.86 -41.30 -20.21
CA LEU A 948 6.16 -40.35 -19.35
C LEU A 948 5.04 -41.07 -18.60
N ALA A 949 5.29 -41.35 -17.31
CA ALA A 949 4.39 -42.12 -16.44
C ALA A 949 3.63 -41.25 -15.46
N SER A 950 4.16 -40.06 -15.15
CA SER A 950 3.56 -39.13 -14.21
C SER A 950 3.38 -37.75 -14.84
N LEU A 951 2.17 -37.20 -14.76
CA LEU A 951 1.81 -35.93 -15.40
C LEU A 951 0.98 -35.04 -14.46
N ARG A 952 1.45 -33.81 -14.22
CA ARG A 952 0.69 -32.76 -13.52
C ARG A 952 0.26 -31.67 -14.49
N LEU A 953 -1.02 -31.31 -14.47
CA LEU A 953 -1.63 -30.29 -15.33
C LEU A 953 -2.74 -29.50 -14.60
N MET A 954 -3.03 -28.29 -15.09
CA MET A 954 -4.26 -27.58 -14.76
C MET A 954 -5.44 -28.25 -15.47
N ALA A 955 -6.43 -28.73 -14.72
CA ALA A 955 -7.62 -29.34 -15.28
C ALA A 955 -8.42 -28.41 -16.22
N PRO A 956 -8.53 -27.09 -15.97
CA PRO A 956 -9.17 -26.16 -16.91
C PRO A 956 -8.49 -26.08 -18.29
N ASP A 957 -7.22 -26.49 -18.40
CA ASP A 957 -6.48 -26.47 -19.67
C ASP A 957 -6.73 -27.72 -20.52
N LEU A 958 -7.45 -28.72 -20.01
CA LEU A 958 -7.75 -29.96 -20.73
C LEU A 958 -9.03 -29.84 -21.56
N THR A 959 -8.93 -30.06 -22.87
CA THR A 959 -10.10 -30.21 -23.75
C THR A 959 -10.64 -31.65 -23.74
N PRO A 960 -11.89 -31.89 -24.17
CA PRO A 960 -12.41 -33.26 -24.31
C PRO A 960 -11.54 -34.19 -25.17
N ALA A 961 -10.84 -33.65 -26.18
CA ALA A 961 -9.94 -34.44 -27.04
C ALA A 961 -8.62 -34.81 -26.34
N ASP A 962 -8.19 -34.02 -25.35
CA ASP A 962 -6.99 -34.27 -24.56
C ASP A 962 -7.18 -35.47 -23.63
N TRP A 963 -8.37 -35.65 -23.06
CA TRP A 963 -8.73 -36.84 -22.28
C TRP A 963 -8.59 -38.14 -23.07
N ASP A 964 -9.02 -38.14 -24.33
CA ASP A 964 -8.82 -39.27 -25.23
C ASP A 964 -7.35 -39.53 -25.55
N THR A 965 -6.53 -38.48 -25.55
CA THR A 965 -5.10 -38.57 -25.79
C THR A 965 -4.38 -39.15 -24.56
N LEU A 966 -4.72 -38.69 -23.35
CA LEU A 966 -4.27 -39.29 -22.09
C LEU A 966 -4.62 -40.79 -22.04
N ARG A 967 -5.85 -41.14 -22.44
CA ARG A 967 -6.30 -42.54 -22.50
C ARG A 967 -5.46 -43.42 -23.45
N ARG A 968 -4.97 -42.87 -24.56
CA ARG A 968 -4.12 -43.60 -25.52
C ARG A 968 -2.68 -43.79 -25.02
N HIS A 969 -2.21 -42.94 -24.11
CA HIS A 969 -0.86 -43.03 -23.56
C HIS A 969 -0.80 -44.08 -22.44
N GLN A 970 -0.45 -45.32 -22.81
CA GLN A 970 -0.39 -46.47 -21.90
C GLN A 970 0.59 -46.32 -20.72
N PRO A 971 1.75 -45.64 -20.84
CA PRO A 971 2.68 -45.50 -19.72
C PRO A 971 2.17 -44.65 -18.55
N LEU A 972 1.12 -43.84 -18.75
CA LEU A 972 0.61 -42.93 -17.73
C LEU A 972 -0.05 -43.67 -16.56
N THR A 973 0.62 -43.70 -15.42
CA THR A 973 0.15 -44.32 -14.17
C THR A 973 -0.27 -43.32 -13.11
N ASP A 974 0.29 -42.11 -13.14
CA ASP A 974 0.12 -41.09 -12.10
C ASP A 974 -0.35 -39.77 -12.73
N LEU A 975 -1.52 -39.28 -12.30
CA LEU A 975 -2.11 -38.06 -12.84
C LEU A 975 -2.39 -37.08 -11.70
N ASP A 976 -1.85 -35.86 -11.80
CA ASP A 976 -2.06 -34.78 -10.83
C ASP A 976 -2.83 -33.64 -11.52
N LEU A 977 -4.03 -33.37 -11.03
CA LEU A 977 -4.95 -32.40 -11.61
C LEU A 977 -5.25 -31.29 -10.62
N GLU A 978 -5.01 -30.08 -11.10
CA GLU A 978 -5.22 -28.86 -10.35
C GLU A 978 -6.46 -28.11 -10.85
N GLU A 979 -7.30 -27.63 -9.94
CA GLU A 979 -8.57 -26.93 -10.25
C GLU A 979 -9.60 -27.79 -11.01
N LEU A 980 -9.63 -29.11 -10.76
CA LEU A 980 -10.61 -30.01 -11.37
C LEU A 980 -12.01 -29.84 -10.75
N ASP A 981 -13.02 -29.51 -11.55
CA ASP A 981 -14.42 -29.76 -11.17
C ASP A 981 -14.76 -31.22 -11.46
N LEU A 982 -15.02 -32.01 -10.42
CA LEU A 982 -15.37 -33.43 -10.53
C LEU A 982 -16.63 -33.68 -11.36
N ARG A 983 -17.51 -32.67 -11.50
CA ARG A 983 -18.68 -32.76 -12.39
C ARG A 983 -18.28 -32.81 -13.86
N ALA A 984 -17.11 -32.29 -14.23
CA ALA A 984 -16.57 -32.39 -15.59
C ALA A 984 -16.22 -33.84 -15.98
N LEU A 985 -16.09 -34.76 -15.01
CA LEU A 985 -15.86 -36.19 -15.27
C LEU A 985 -17.07 -36.93 -15.87
N THR A 986 -18.25 -36.29 -15.97
CA THR A 986 -19.45 -36.94 -16.51
C THR A 986 -19.30 -37.33 -17.96
N GLY A 987 -19.54 -38.60 -18.28
CA GLY A 987 -19.56 -39.08 -19.67
C GLY A 987 -18.19 -39.21 -20.31
N MET A 988 -17.11 -39.08 -19.52
CA MET A 988 -15.76 -39.34 -19.99
C MET A 988 -15.48 -40.84 -20.13
N ALA A 989 -14.70 -41.20 -21.14
CA ALA A 989 -14.25 -42.58 -21.33
C ALA A 989 -13.27 -42.98 -20.21
N PRO A 990 -13.29 -44.24 -19.75
CA PRO A 990 -12.43 -44.67 -18.64
C PRO A 990 -10.94 -44.66 -19.01
N LEU A 991 -10.11 -44.25 -18.05
CA LEU A 991 -8.65 -44.30 -18.06
C LEU A 991 -8.17 -45.41 -17.10
N PRO A 992 -8.16 -46.68 -17.50
CA PRO A 992 -7.81 -47.81 -16.63
C PRO A 992 -6.33 -47.85 -16.25
N GLN A 993 -5.45 -47.18 -16.98
CA GLN A 993 -4.00 -47.18 -16.73
C GLN A 993 -3.58 -46.30 -15.54
N VAL A 994 -4.42 -45.34 -15.14
CA VAL A 994 -4.11 -44.42 -14.04
C VAL A 994 -4.38 -45.13 -12.72
N HIS A 995 -3.32 -45.34 -11.96
CA HIS A 995 -3.32 -46.02 -10.65
C HIS A 995 -3.28 -45.02 -9.48
N THR A 996 -2.70 -43.84 -9.68
CA THR A 996 -2.61 -42.77 -8.68
C THR A 996 -3.22 -41.49 -9.23
N LEU A 997 -4.15 -40.88 -8.49
CA LEU A 997 -4.73 -39.58 -8.82
C LEU A 997 -4.46 -38.58 -7.71
N HIS A 998 -3.88 -37.43 -8.04
CA HIS A 998 -3.77 -36.29 -7.14
C HIS A 998 -4.76 -35.21 -7.53
N LEU A 999 -5.50 -34.71 -6.54
CA LEU A 999 -6.52 -33.68 -6.70
C LEU A 999 -6.14 -32.46 -5.85
N ARG A 1000 -5.74 -31.38 -6.53
CA ARG A 1000 -5.40 -30.09 -5.92
C ARG A 1000 -6.47 -29.07 -6.28
N ARG A 1001 -6.94 -28.28 -5.31
CA ARG A 1001 -7.93 -27.19 -5.56
C ARG A 1001 -9.20 -27.67 -6.28
N HIS A 1002 -9.68 -28.88 -5.96
CA HIS A 1002 -10.81 -29.51 -6.65
C HIS A 1002 -12.16 -28.93 -6.21
N SER A 1003 -13.18 -29.01 -7.08
CA SER A 1003 -14.55 -28.59 -6.78
C SER A 1003 -15.57 -29.67 -7.17
N GLY A 1004 -16.82 -29.54 -6.71
CA GLY A 1004 -17.87 -30.50 -7.02
C GLY A 1004 -17.77 -31.83 -6.26
N SER A 1005 -17.36 -31.79 -4.99
CA SER A 1005 -17.15 -32.95 -4.09
C SER A 1005 -18.31 -33.94 -4.02
N THR A 1006 -19.54 -33.52 -4.33
CA THR A 1006 -20.72 -34.39 -4.40
C THR A 1006 -20.71 -35.38 -5.59
N ALA A 1007 -19.72 -35.31 -6.47
CA ALA A 1007 -19.58 -36.15 -7.67
C ALA A 1007 -18.37 -37.10 -7.60
N LEU A 1008 -17.97 -37.51 -6.39
CA LEU A 1008 -16.80 -38.35 -6.16
C LEU A 1008 -16.93 -39.76 -6.76
N ASP A 1009 -18.15 -40.29 -6.82
CA ASP A 1009 -18.50 -41.54 -7.50
C ASP A 1009 -17.99 -41.59 -8.95
N ARG A 1010 -17.93 -40.43 -9.61
CA ARG A 1010 -17.44 -40.31 -10.99
C ARG A 1010 -15.96 -40.58 -11.13
N VAL A 1011 -15.16 -40.35 -10.08
CA VAL A 1011 -13.74 -40.68 -10.05
C VAL A 1011 -13.56 -42.19 -10.24
N ALA A 1012 -14.35 -43.01 -9.52
CA ALA A 1012 -14.28 -44.46 -9.63
C ALA A 1012 -14.72 -44.98 -11.02
N THR A 1013 -15.64 -44.28 -11.69
CA THR A 1013 -16.06 -44.64 -13.05
C THR A 1013 -15.05 -44.22 -14.12
N THR A 1014 -14.40 -43.06 -13.93
CA THR A 1014 -13.44 -42.50 -14.90
C THR A 1014 -12.07 -43.15 -14.76
N PHE A 1015 -11.67 -43.53 -13.55
CA PHE A 1015 -10.39 -44.16 -13.26
C PHE A 1015 -10.61 -45.55 -12.65
N PRO A 1016 -11.00 -46.57 -13.44
CA PRO A 1016 -11.38 -47.86 -12.88
C PRO A 1016 -10.20 -48.69 -12.36
N GLY A 1017 -8.95 -48.32 -12.68
CA GLY A 1017 -7.71 -48.94 -12.19
C GLY A 1017 -7.11 -48.27 -10.94
N LEU A 1018 -7.81 -47.30 -10.35
CA LEU A 1018 -7.28 -46.44 -9.30
C LEU A 1018 -7.01 -47.19 -7.99
N HIS A 1019 -5.74 -47.20 -7.58
CA HIS A 1019 -5.27 -47.78 -6.33
C HIS A 1019 -5.09 -46.73 -5.23
N ALA A 1020 -4.77 -45.48 -5.57
CA ALA A 1020 -4.58 -44.40 -4.61
C ALA A 1020 -5.15 -43.06 -5.09
N VAL A 1021 -5.79 -42.31 -4.18
CA VAL A 1021 -6.25 -40.93 -4.42
C VAL A 1021 -5.73 -40.01 -3.33
N TRP A 1022 -5.16 -38.90 -3.76
CA TRP A 1022 -4.55 -37.88 -2.91
C TRP A 1022 -5.38 -36.61 -2.95
N PHE A 1023 -5.91 -36.22 -1.79
CA PHE A 1023 -6.60 -34.94 -1.61
C PHE A 1023 -5.69 -33.97 -0.87
N HIS A 1024 -5.33 -32.87 -1.53
CA HIS A 1024 -4.41 -31.86 -0.97
C HIS A 1024 -5.12 -30.70 -0.24
N GLU A 1025 -6.46 -30.66 -0.22
CA GLU A 1025 -7.24 -29.57 0.40
C GLU A 1025 -8.46 -30.08 1.18
N GLY A 1026 -8.25 -31.14 1.98
CA GLY A 1026 -9.28 -31.79 2.79
C GLY A 1026 -9.99 -32.96 2.08
N ILE A 1027 -10.45 -33.94 2.86
CA ILE A 1027 -11.09 -35.16 2.35
C ILE A 1027 -12.60 -34.90 2.16
N PRO A 1028 -13.15 -35.00 0.93
CA PRO A 1028 -14.59 -34.95 0.71
C PRO A 1028 -15.30 -36.21 1.25
N ASP A 1029 -16.63 -36.23 1.22
CA ASP A 1029 -17.38 -37.45 1.54
C ASP A 1029 -16.99 -38.59 0.58
N VAL A 1030 -16.46 -39.69 1.12
CA VAL A 1030 -15.82 -40.78 0.38
C VAL A 1030 -16.81 -41.81 -0.16
N GLU A 1031 -18.11 -41.59 0.02
CA GLU A 1031 -19.16 -42.40 -0.58
C GLU A 1031 -19.00 -42.47 -2.12
N GLY A 1032 -18.86 -43.69 -2.65
CA GLY A 1032 -18.71 -43.96 -4.10
C GLY A 1032 -17.31 -44.42 -4.54
N LEU A 1033 -16.29 -44.34 -3.69
CA LEU A 1033 -14.98 -44.94 -3.95
C LEU A 1033 -14.93 -46.43 -3.56
N ARG A 1034 -14.05 -47.20 -4.20
CA ARG A 1034 -13.91 -48.63 -3.90
C ARG A 1034 -13.27 -48.82 -2.52
N PRO A 1035 -13.72 -49.80 -1.72
CA PRO A 1035 -13.15 -50.07 -0.39
C PRO A 1035 -11.64 -50.40 -0.39
N GLU A 1036 -11.10 -50.82 -1.53
CA GLU A 1036 -9.70 -51.20 -1.72
C GLU A 1036 -8.80 -50.01 -2.09
N THR A 1037 -9.37 -48.86 -2.45
CA THR A 1037 -8.61 -47.66 -2.82
C THR A 1037 -7.97 -47.04 -1.57
N LEU A 1038 -6.67 -46.74 -1.64
CA LEU A 1038 -5.96 -46.00 -0.62
C LEU A 1038 -6.34 -44.51 -0.74
N LEU A 1039 -6.84 -43.95 0.35
CA LEU A 1039 -7.05 -42.51 0.47
C LEU A 1039 -5.90 -41.92 1.27
N ALA A 1040 -5.18 -41.01 0.64
CA ALA A 1040 -4.14 -40.24 1.28
C ALA A 1040 -4.56 -38.79 1.39
N THR A 1041 -4.39 -38.25 2.58
CA THR A 1041 -4.51 -36.83 2.88
C THR A 1041 -3.17 -36.37 3.42
N THR A 1042 -2.88 -35.13 3.13
CA THR A 1042 -1.68 -34.43 3.51
C THR A 1042 -1.89 -33.76 4.90
N HIS A 1043 -3.14 -33.64 5.39
CA HIS A 1043 -3.45 -33.19 6.77
C HIS A 1043 -3.36 -34.29 7.87
N PRO A 1044 -2.75 -34.01 9.04
CA PRO A 1044 -2.60 -34.98 10.15
C PRO A 1044 -3.86 -35.20 11.01
N PHE A 1045 -4.96 -34.48 10.78
CA PHE A 1045 -6.21 -34.61 11.56
C PHE A 1045 -7.36 -35.13 10.69
N ALA A 1046 -7.49 -36.44 10.58
CA ALA A 1046 -8.78 -37.07 10.30
C ALA A 1046 -9.35 -37.63 11.61
N PRO A 1047 -10.62 -37.36 11.98
CA PRO A 1047 -11.24 -37.98 13.14
C PRO A 1047 -11.30 -39.49 12.93
N LEU A 1048 -10.48 -40.23 13.68
CA LEU A 1048 -10.64 -41.67 13.87
C LEU A 1048 -11.95 -41.92 14.62
N GLY A 1049 -13.04 -42.06 13.89
CA GLY A 1049 -14.34 -42.32 14.48
C GLY A 1049 -15.44 -42.51 13.45
N THR A 1050 -15.62 -43.74 12.96
CA THR A 1050 -16.84 -44.54 13.20
C THR A 1050 -16.74 -45.88 12.46
N GLU A 1051 -16.89 -46.95 13.22
CA GLU A 1051 -17.01 -48.31 12.71
C GLU A 1051 -18.30 -48.48 11.88
N ARG A 1052 -18.23 -49.38 10.88
CA ARG A 1052 -19.32 -50.13 10.20
C ARG A 1052 -19.80 -49.69 8.80
N VAL A 1053 -18.87 -49.30 7.92
CA VAL A 1053 -19.00 -49.46 6.45
C VAL A 1053 -17.62 -49.92 5.93
N PRO A 1054 -17.48 -50.75 4.89
CA PRO A 1054 -16.16 -51.02 4.31
C PRO A 1054 -15.70 -49.76 3.56
N SER A 1055 -15.18 -48.78 4.31
CA SER A 1055 -14.65 -47.54 3.77
C SER A 1055 -13.22 -47.75 3.27
N PRO A 1056 -12.79 -47.03 2.21
CA PRO A 1056 -11.40 -47.05 1.73
C PRO A 1056 -10.37 -46.83 2.84
N ARG A 1057 -9.19 -47.45 2.72
CA ARG A 1057 -8.12 -47.35 3.74
C ARG A 1057 -7.54 -45.93 3.75
N ILE A 1058 -7.69 -45.21 4.85
CA ILE A 1058 -7.13 -43.86 5.02
C ILE A 1058 -5.72 -43.97 5.62
N ALA A 1059 -4.74 -43.33 4.99
CA ALA A 1059 -3.37 -43.21 5.50
C ALA A 1059 -2.90 -41.75 5.44
N SER A 1060 -2.13 -41.32 6.45
CA SER A 1060 -1.38 -40.06 6.36
C SER A 1060 -0.22 -40.24 5.36
N ALA A 1061 -0.05 -39.22 4.51
CA ALA A 1061 1.01 -39.10 3.52
C ALA A 1061 2.43 -39.32 4.08
N GLU A 1062 2.68 -38.93 5.33
CA GLU A 1062 3.98 -38.98 6.02
C GLU A 1062 4.59 -40.39 6.13
N ARG A 1063 3.81 -41.45 5.91
CA ARG A 1063 4.26 -42.85 6.04
C ARG A 1063 4.84 -43.45 4.75
N PHE A 1064 4.90 -42.70 3.65
CA PHE A 1064 5.34 -43.21 2.35
C PHE A 1064 6.62 -42.51 1.86
N ASN A 1065 7.67 -43.29 1.62
CA ASN A 1065 9.01 -42.80 1.23
C ASN A 1065 9.06 -41.94 -0.05
N TRP A 1066 8.03 -41.98 -0.89
CA TRP A 1066 7.97 -41.18 -2.12
C TRP A 1066 7.38 -39.77 -1.90
N TYR A 1067 6.73 -39.52 -0.76
CA TYR A 1067 6.16 -38.23 -0.38
C TYR A 1067 7.23 -37.21 0.05
N VAL A 1068 8.35 -37.67 0.62
CA VAL A 1068 9.48 -36.84 1.09
C VAL A 1068 10.36 -36.32 -0.07
N VAL A 1069 10.04 -36.65 -1.34
CA VAL A 1069 10.91 -36.40 -2.51
C VAL A 1069 10.26 -35.43 -3.52
N LEU A 1070 9.23 -34.70 -3.12
CA LEU A 1070 8.59 -33.66 -3.94
C LEU A 1070 8.70 -32.29 -3.29
#